data_AF-C6X6F8-F1
#
_entry.id   AF-C6X6F8-F1
#
_cell.length_a   1.000
_cell.length_b   1.000
_cell.length_c   1.000
_cell.angle_alpha   90.00
_cell.angle_beta   90.00
_cell.angle_gamma   90.00
#
_symmetry.space_group_name_H-M   'P 1'
#
loop_
_entity.id
_entity.type
_entity.pdbx_description
1 polymer ?
#
loop_
_entity_poly.entity_id
_entity_poly.type
_entity_poly.pdbx_seq_one_letter_code
_entity_poly.pdbx_strand_id
1 'polypeptide(L)'
;MKYRLKYIAAAFLIAGTLSAQKINRDEMPKPGPTPVINISKPKTFTLKNGLTVMVVENNKLPRVNMTLTIDRPPVFEGNIAGVNQVMADQLGSGTTTLSKDQFNKKIDFLGANLNFSSSGANANTLSKYFPEVLGLMADAIVNPKFSETEVESSKDRMIEGLKADEKNASSIATRVSNALTYGKNTSRGEFETETTLKNIKLADVQDAYKKYYAPDNAYLVVVGDVKFNDAKKMIEKSFAGWKKSGTQFPAMEPVANVGKTEINVVDVPNAVQSVVSVGNVHNLRMNDPQYFASMIANYILGGGGESRLFMNLREKNGFTYGAYSNLTASKYTPGFTSNASVRNEVTDKAIKEFMNELKDISTIKPDELANAKAKLKGDFIRSLERPETIARFAVNEKVQQLPADFYTNYLKSIDRVTAAEVSEAVRKNILHNQSRIFVAGKAADIYQDVEKLGYPVSYYDREANPAGKPSAKKMDPGITIQTVSDKYINAIGGLAAVQKVNSITTDAAAKVQGMDIDMNMIQARGGKMKMEIKMMGNTLQKIMFDGKEGSMEAQGQKTALPEDMKKELMASPELFPELLFAKSADYQLSGIENINGEDAYAVKKGSNTYYYSVKSGLKVGEIKTQKTPMGEMAVPTNFSDYKTVSGVLMPYKISQTIGGMPVDFIVSSYQINQAKDADFK
;
A
#
# COMPACT_ATOMS: atom_id res chain seq x y z
N MET A 1 -5.25 -59.61 -35.16
CA MET A 1 -6.35 -59.05 -34.35
C MET A 1 -6.28 -59.33 -32.84
N LYS A 2 -5.83 -60.51 -32.38
CA LYS A 2 -5.83 -60.89 -30.94
C LYS A 2 -5.01 -59.99 -29.99
N TYR A 3 -3.95 -59.33 -30.46
CA TYR A 3 -3.14 -58.43 -29.61
C TYR A 3 -3.76 -57.04 -29.41
N ARG A 4 -4.59 -56.55 -30.34
CA ARG A 4 -5.22 -55.22 -30.24
C ARG A 4 -6.37 -55.18 -29.23
N LEU A 5 -7.09 -56.30 -29.04
CA LEU A 5 -8.12 -56.39 -28.00
C LEU A 5 -7.57 -56.30 -26.58
N LYS A 6 -6.35 -56.79 -26.32
CA LYS A 6 -5.74 -56.72 -24.97
C LYS A 6 -5.39 -55.29 -24.56
N TYR A 7 -4.90 -54.46 -25.50
CA TYR A 7 -4.61 -53.05 -25.23
C TYR A 7 -5.88 -52.21 -25.09
N ILE A 8 -6.93 -52.51 -25.85
CA ILE A 8 -8.24 -51.85 -25.71
C ILE A 8 -8.90 -52.24 -24.37
N ALA A 9 -8.83 -53.51 -23.97
CA ALA A 9 -9.33 -53.96 -22.67
C ALA A 9 -8.52 -53.38 -21.49
N ALA A 10 -7.20 -53.24 -21.62
CA ALA A 10 -6.37 -52.57 -20.61
C ALA A 10 -6.65 -51.06 -20.52
N ALA A 11 -6.88 -50.39 -21.65
CA ALA A 11 -7.28 -48.99 -21.67
C ALA A 11 -8.69 -48.78 -21.06
N PHE A 12 -9.62 -49.71 -21.28
CA PHE A 12 -10.94 -49.69 -20.64
C PHE A 12 -10.90 -50.00 -19.14
N LEU A 13 -10.00 -50.87 -18.69
CA LEU A 13 -9.78 -51.14 -17.26
C LEU A 13 -9.18 -49.93 -16.54
N ILE A 14 -8.28 -49.17 -17.18
CA ILE A 14 -7.71 -47.94 -16.60
C ILE A 14 -8.72 -46.78 -16.65
N ALA A 15 -9.53 -46.68 -17.71
CA ALA A 15 -10.59 -45.68 -17.81
C ALA A 15 -11.75 -45.94 -16.83
N GLY A 16 -12.08 -47.21 -16.57
CA GLY A 16 -13.12 -47.61 -15.60
C GLY A 16 -12.75 -47.32 -14.14
N THR A 17 -11.46 -47.28 -13.80
CA THR A 17 -10.99 -46.88 -12.46
C THR A 17 -10.91 -45.36 -12.24
N LEU A 18 -11.04 -44.56 -13.30
CA LEU A 18 -11.02 -43.09 -13.22
C LEU A 18 -12.41 -42.46 -13.03
N SER A 19 -13.48 -43.25 -13.07
CA SER A 19 -14.84 -42.80 -12.76
C SER A 19 -15.40 -43.53 -11.55
N ALA A 20 -14.99 -43.11 -10.34
CA ALA A 20 -15.80 -43.10 -9.10
C ALA A 20 -14.92 -42.89 -7.85
N GLN A 21 -14.10 -41.85 -7.79
CA GLN A 21 -14.08 -41.13 -6.51
C GLN A 21 -15.32 -40.25 -6.53
N LYS A 22 -16.34 -40.62 -5.75
CA LYS A 22 -17.35 -39.66 -5.31
C LYS A 22 -16.59 -38.61 -4.51
N ILE A 23 -16.05 -37.59 -5.19
CA ILE A 23 -15.52 -36.40 -4.55
C ILE A 23 -16.77 -35.74 -3.98
N ASN A 24 -17.02 -36.01 -2.69
CA ASN A 24 -18.03 -35.29 -1.95
C ASN A 24 -17.59 -33.82 -1.93
N ARG A 25 -18.25 -32.98 -2.73
CA ARG A 25 -17.92 -31.55 -2.86
C ARG A 25 -18.24 -30.78 -1.58
N ASP A 26 -19.00 -31.39 -0.67
CA ASP A 26 -19.37 -30.85 0.64
C ASP A 26 -18.40 -31.29 1.76
N GLU A 27 -17.47 -32.21 1.49
CA GLU A 27 -16.44 -32.62 2.46
C GLU A 27 -15.07 -32.04 2.10
N MET A 28 -14.44 -31.41 3.10
CA MET A 28 -13.08 -30.90 2.96
C MET A 28 -12.11 -32.08 2.76
N PRO A 29 -11.20 -32.04 1.76
CA PRO A 29 -10.27 -33.13 1.52
C PRO A 29 -9.38 -33.36 2.74
N LYS A 30 -9.25 -34.63 3.15
CA LYS A 30 -8.40 -35.00 4.28
C LYS A 30 -6.93 -34.69 3.94
N PRO A 31 -6.22 -33.91 4.77
CA PRO A 31 -4.81 -33.62 4.53
C PRO A 31 -3.99 -34.91 4.62
N GLY A 32 -3.02 -35.07 3.71
CA GLY A 32 -2.04 -36.16 3.77
C GLY A 32 -1.11 -36.03 4.98
N PRO A 33 -0.27 -37.05 5.26
CA PRO A 33 0.70 -36.99 6.35
C PRO A 33 1.66 -35.80 6.16
N THR A 34 2.09 -35.20 7.27
CA THR A 34 3.07 -34.09 7.23
C THR A 34 4.39 -34.60 6.64
N PRO A 35 4.93 -33.98 5.59
CA PRO A 35 6.14 -34.45 4.93
C PRO A 35 7.35 -34.32 5.86
N VAL A 36 8.31 -35.26 5.75
CA VAL A 36 9.63 -35.10 6.37
C VAL A 36 10.41 -34.09 5.53
N ILE A 37 10.70 -32.95 6.13
CA ILE A 37 11.41 -31.86 5.46
C ILE A 37 12.91 -32.13 5.51
N ASN A 38 13.54 -32.27 4.35
CA ASN A 38 14.99 -32.24 4.21
C ASN A 38 15.41 -30.90 3.59
N ILE A 39 15.92 -29.99 4.43
CA ILE A 39 16.42 -28.68 3.99
C ILE A 39 17.88 -28.88 3.57
N SER A 40 18.14 -28.83 2.26
CA SER A 40 19.50 -28.84 1.76
C SER A 40 20.27 -27.63 2.29
N LYS A 41 21.56 -27.78 2.55
CA LYS A 41 22.41 -26.67 3.00
C LYS A 41 23.08 -26.02 1.80
N PRO A 42 23.16 -24.67 1.73
CA PRO A 42 23.96 -24.01 0.72
C PRO A 42 25.44 -24.35 0.91
N LYS A 43 26.20 -24.38 -0.19
CA LYS A 43 27.66 -24.39 -0.10
C LYS A 43 28.12 -22.99 0.27
N THR A 44 28.91 -22.85 1.33
CA THR A 44 29.30 -21.55 1.90
C THR A 44 30.81 -21.38 1.90
N PHE A 45 31.28 -20.17 1.63
CA PHE A 45 32.67 -19.75 1.81
C PHE A 45 32.73 -18.28 2.23
N THR A 46 33.85 -17.85 2.80
CA THR A 46 34.07 -16.47 3.24
C THR A 46 35.32 -15.92 2.58
N LEU A 47 35.22 -14.73 1.98
CA LEU A 47 36.35 -14.03 1.38
C LEU A 47 37.26 -13.44 2.46
N LYS A 48 38.53 -13.16 2.12
CA LYS A 48 39.48 -12.51 3.03
C LYS A 48 38.99 -11.14 3.55
N ASN A 49 38.18 -10.44 2.77
CA ASN A 49 37.57 -9.16 3.13
C ASN A 49 36.34 -9.29 4.05
N GLY A 50 35.91 -10.49 4.42
CA GLY A 50 34.80 -10.73 5.35
C GLY A 50 33.47 -11.08 4.69
N LEU A 51 33.31 -10.87 3.38
CA LEU A 51 32.08 -11.21 2.66
C LEU A 51 31.79 -12.71 2.77
N THR A 52 30.65 -13.06 3.34
CA THR A 52 30.19 -14.46 3.40
C THR A 52 29.31 -14.75 2.19
N VAL A 53 29.62 -15.82 1.46
CA VAL A 53 28.93 -16.19 0.23
C VAL A 53 28.26 -17.54 0.40
N MET A 54 26.99 -17.64 -0.02
CA MET A 54 26.20 -18.86 0.02
C MET A 54 25.68 -19.17 -1.38
N VAL A 55 25.97 -20.37 -1.88
CA VAL A 55 25.56 -20.79 -3.23
C VAL A 55 24.61 -21.99 -3.12
N VAL A 56 23.44 -21.86 -3.76
CA VAL A 56 22.47 -22.94 -3.96
C VAL A 56 22.39 -23.25 -5.45
N GLU A 57 22.97 -24.37 -5.84
CA GLU A 57 22.90 -24.86 -7.23
C GLU A 57 21.47 -25.36 -7.52
N ASN A 58 20.81 -24.76 -8.51
CA ASN A 58 19.50 -25.17 -8.99
C ASN A 58 19.40 -24.99 -10.51
N ASN A 59 19.49 -26.10 -11.24
CA ASN A 59 19.48 -26.15 -12.70
C ASN A 59 18.09 -26.37 -13.32
N LYS A 60 17.00 -26.21 -12.56
CA LYS A 60 15.62 -26.39 -13.08
C LYS A 60 15.26 -25.39 -14.17
N LEU A 61 15.79 -24.17 -14.07
CA LEU A 61 15.57 -23.08 -15.03
C LEU A 61 16.92 -22.39 -15.30
N PRO A 62 17.19 -21.93 -16.54
CA PRO A 62 18.44 -21.28 -16.90
C PRO A 62 18.48 -19.83 -16.41
N ARG A 63 18.39 -19.63 -15.09
CA ARG A 63 18.38 -18.32 -14.42
C ARG A 63 19.20 -18.35 -13.14
N VAL A 64 19.67 -17.17 -12.73
CA VAL A 64 20.44 -16.96 -11.51
C VAL A 64 19.94 -15.72 -10.78
N ASN A 65 19.66 -15.89 -9.50
CA ASN A 65 19.29 -14.85 -8.56
C ASN A 65 20.47 -14.56 -7.63
N MET A 66 20.76 -13.28 -7.40
CA MET A 66 21.80 -12.81 -6.49
C MET A 66 21.18 -11.83 -5.49
N THR A 67 21.41 -12.04 -4.21
CA THR A 67 20.99 -11.12 -3.14
C THR A 67 22.17 -10.86 -2.23
N LEU A 68 22.58 -9.60 -2.16
CA LEU A 68 23.53 -9.09 -1.18
C LEU A 68 22.74 -8.43 -0.05
N THR A 69 23.02 -8.81 1.18
CA THR A 69 22.45 -8.23 2.39
C THR A 69 23.55 -7.82 3.34
N ILE A 70 23.48 -6.59 3.86
CA ILE A 70 24.41 -6.04 4.84
C ILE A 70 23.68 -6.03 6.20
N ASP A 71 24.13 -6.87 7.14
CA ASP A 71 23.57 -6.94 8.49
C ASP A 71 24.15 -5.82 9.36
N ARG A 72 23.38 -4.74 9.51
CA ARG A 72 23.69 -3.64 10.41
C ARG A 72 22.41 -3.13 11.09
N PRO A 73 22.50 -2.54 12.29
CA PRO A 73 21.37 -1.84 12.86
C PRO A 73 20.95 -0.66 11.96
N PRO A 74 19.66 -0.24 12.05
CA PRO A 74 19.24 1.07 11.60
C PRO A 74 20.16 2.16 12.14
N VAL A 75 20.42 3.18 11.33
CA VAL A 75 21.33 4.28 11.65
C VAL A 75 20.52 5.55 11.67
N PHE A 76 20.69 6.36 12.71
CA PHE A 76 20.11 7.69 12.79
C PHE A 76 20.88 8.65 11.88
N GLU A 77 20.19 9.25 10.92
CA GLU A 77 20.75 10.15 9.91
C GLU A 77 20.57 11.64 10.24
N GLY A 78 19.55 11.97 11.05
CA GLY A 78 19.33 13.30 11.61
C GLY A 78 19.11 14.38 10.54
N ASN A 79 19.94 15.43 10.55
CA ASN A 79 19.78 16.59 9.66
C ASN A 79 19.99 16.29 8.18
N ILE A 80 20.45 15.08 7.84
CA ILE A 80 20.65 14.57 6.48
C ILE A 80 19.89 13.25 6.24
N ALA A 81 18.76 13.05 6.94
CA ALA A 81 17.85 11.93 6.70
C ALA A 81 17.48 11.81 5.21
N GLY A 82 17.72 10.62 4.65
CA GLY A 82 17.71 10.24 3.24
C GLY A 82 19.10 9.88 2.68
N VAL A 83 20.20 10.18 3.37
CA VAL A 83 21.56 10.04 2.83
C VAL A 83 21.92 8.60 2.43
N ASN A 84 21.47 7.59 3.17
CA ASN A 84 21.76 6.20 2.79
C ASN A 84 20.98 5.76 1.54
N GLN A 85 19.78 6.32 1.31
CA GLN A 85 19.01 6.06 0.10
C GLN A 85 19.65 6.78 -1.11
N VAL A 86 20.03 8.05 -0.95
CA VAL A 86 20.76 8.81 -1.99
C VAL A 86 22.09 8.14 -2.36
N MET A 87 22.77 7.54 -1.38
CA MET A 87 23.97 6.73 -1.62
C MET A 87 23.65 5.48 -2.46
N ALA A 88 22.60 4.75 -2.10
CA ALA A 88 22.20 3.53 -2.81
C ALA A 88 21.75 3.80 -4.25
N ASP A 89 20.99 4.88 -4.47
CA ASP A 89 20.58 5.35 -5.80
C ASP A 89 21.79 5.53 -6.73
N GLN A 90 22.90 6.06 -6.20
CA GLN A 90 24.10 6.30 -6.99
C GLN A 90 24.89 5.04 -7.34
N LEU A 91 24.74 3.95 -6.59
CA LEU A 91 25.33 2.67 -6.99
C LEU A 91 24.75 2.17 -8.33
N GLY A 92 23.50 2.55 -8.65
CA GLY A 92 22.86 2.28 -9.93
C GLY A 92 23.15 3.31 -11.03
N SER A 93 23.87 4.40 -10.73
CA SER A 93 24.13 5.50 -11.68
C SER A 93 25.45 5.36 -12.45
N GLY A 94 25.99 4.14 -12.54
CA GLY A 94 27.26 3.84 -13.19
C GLY A 94 28.44 3.76 -12.23
N THR A 95 29.63 3.57 -12.78
CA THR A 95 30.85 3.25 -12.03
C THR A 95 32.00 4.16 -12.46
N THR A 96 33.16 4.02 -11.83
CA THR A 96 34.36 4.74 -12.30
C THR A 96 34.81 4.29 -13.69
N THR A 97 34.36 3.12 -14.16
CA THR A 97 34.74 2.53 -15.45
C THR A 97 33.63 2.57 -16.50
N LEU A 98 32.37 2.74 -16.09
CA LEU A 98 31.19 2.77 -16.97
C LEU A 98 30.34 4.01 -16.71
N SER A 99 29.95 4.72 -17.77
CA SER A 99 28.95 5.78 -17.62
C SER A 99 27.57 5.20 -17.26
N LYS A 100 26.71 6.02 -16.67
CA LYS A 100 25.32 5.67 -16.34
C LYS A 100 24.57 5.03 -17.50
N ASP A 101 24.62 5.68 -18.67
CA ASP A 101 23.94 5.20 -19.88
C ASP A 101 24.50 3.87 -20.37
N GLN A 102 25.81 3.67 -20.30
CA GLN A 102 26.44 2.41 -20.68
C GLN A 102 26.07 1.30 -19.71
N PHE A 103 26.06 1.60 -18.41
CA PHE A 103 25.70 0.67 -17.35
C PHE A 103 24.25 0.19 -17.52
N ASN A 104 23.31 1.13 -17.66
CA ASN A 104 21.88 0.82 -17.81
C ASN A 104 21.59 0.08 -19.13
N LYS A 105 22.13 0.57 -20.26
CA LYS A 105 21.97 -0.12 -21.55
C LYS A 105 22.51 -1.55 -21.52
N LYS A 106 23.59 -1.79 -20.78
CA LYS A 106 24.15 -3.15 -20.67
C LYS A 106 23.23 -4.05 -19.84
N ILE A 107 22.66 -3.57 -18.74
CA ILE A 107 21.67 -4.33 -17.97
C ILE A 107 20.44 -4.67 -18.83
N ASP A 108 19.91 -3.67 -19.54
CA ASP A 108 18.74 -3.81 -20.42
C ASP A 108 19.02 -4.81 -21.55
N PHE A 109 20.17 -4.70 -22.21
CA PHE A 109 20.58 -5.61 -23.28
C PHE A 109 20.69 -7.07 -22.81
N LEU A 110 21.12 -7.28 -21.56
CA LEU A 110 21.22 -8.62 -20.96
C LEU A 110 19.85 -9.16 -20.50
N GLY A 111 18.79 -8.34 -20.55
CA GLY A 111 17.46 -8.69 -20.02
C GLY A 111 17.50 -8.98 -18.52
N ALA A 112 18.43 -8.35 -17.80
CA ALA A 112 18.66 -8.56 -16.38
C ALA A 112 17.96 -7.48 -15.55
N ASN A 113 17.70 -7.79 -14.28
CA ASN A 113 17.35 -6.78 -13.29
C ASN A 113 18.50 -6.67 -12.30
N LEU A 114 18.91 -5.45 -11.96
CA LEU A 114 19.92 -5.16 -10.94
C LEU A 114 19.51 -3.90 -10.18
N ASN A 115 19.27 -4.05 -8.88
CA ASN A 115 18.79 -2.98 -8.01
C ASN A 115 19.67 -2.88 -6.77
N PHE A 116 19.86 -1.66 -6.28
CA PHE A 116 20.63 -1.36 -5.08
C PHE A 116 19.72 -0.77 -4.01
N SER A 117 20.11 -0.95 -2.75
CA SER A 117 19.44 -0.41 -1.58
C SER A 117 20.47 -0.01 -0.53
N SER A 118 20.08 0.78 0.46
CA SER A 118 20.97 1.20 1.56
C SER A 118 21.55 0.06 2.40
N SER A 119 21.00 -1.16 2.25
CA SER A 119 21.37 -2.37 3.00
C SER A 119 21.79 -3.53 2.10
N GLY A 120 22.04 -3.31 0.81
CA GLY A 120 22.49 -4.37 -0.10
C GLY A 120 22.10 -4.17 -1.55
N ALA A 121 21.96 -5.27 -2.28
CA ALA A 121 21.65 -5.26 -3.71
C ALA A 121 20.99 -6.57 -4.14
N ASN A 122 20.18 -6.53 -5.21
CA ASN A 122 19.51 -7.70 -5.74
C ASN A 122 19.65 -7.74 -7.26
N ALA A 123 19.90 -8.93 -7.82
CA ALA A 123 19.95 -9.14 -9.25
C ALA A 123 19.27 -10.44 -9.69
N ASN A 124 18.70 -10.44 -10.89
CA ASN A 124 18.17 -11.62 -11.56
C ASN A 124 18.58 -11.59 -13.03
N THR A 125 19.05 -12.72 -13.55
CA THR A 125 19.56 -12.84 -14.92
C THR A 125 19.42 -14.27 -15.45
N LEU A 126 19.58 -14.45 -16.77
CA LEU A 126 19.75 -15.77 -17.38
C LEU A 126 21.13 -16.34 -17.06
N SER A 127 21.28 -17.68 -16.95
CA SER A 127 22.56 -18.33 -16.59
C SER A 127 23.72 -17.88 -17.47
N LYS A 128 23.48 -17.74 -18.77
CA LYS A 128 24.50 -17.33 -19.75
C LYS A 128 25.08 -15.94 -19.52
N TYR A 129 24.35 -15.07 -18.80
CA TYR A 129 24.73 -13.69 -18.50
C TYR A 129 25.10 -13.49 -17.02
N PHE A 130 25.15 -14.56 -16.23
CA PHE A 130 25.57 -14.50 -14.84
C PHE A 130 26.96 -13.85 -14.65
N PRO A 131 28.00 -14.20 -15.43
CA PRO A 131 29.31 -13.58 -15.26
C PRO A 131 29.28 -12.06 -15.48
N GLU A 132 28.57 -11.58 -16.50
CA GLU A 132 28.46 -10.16 -16.82
C GLU A 132 27.68 -9.39 -15.77
N VAL A 133 26.54 -9.92 -15.31
CA VAL A 133 25.68 -9.24 -14.32
C VAL A 133 26.32 -9.26 -12.94
N LEU A 134 26.99 -10.35 -12.55
CA LEU A 134 27.81 -10.40 -11.33
C LEU A 134 28.93 -9.35 -11.39
N GLY A 135 29.58 -9.22 -12.55
CA GLY A 135 30.59 -8.19 -12.79
C GLY A 135 30.05 -6.78 -12.63
N LEU A 136 28.87 -6.48 -13.18
CA LEU A 136 28.21 -5.17 -13.05
C LEU A 136 27.82 -4.86 -11.60
N MET A 137 27.23 -5.84 -10.92
CA MET A 137 26.88 -5.72 -9.50
C MET A 137 28.12 -5.42 -8.66
N ALA A 138 29.19 -6.18 -8.85
CA ALA A 138 30.42 -5.98 -8.11
C ALA A 138 31.11 -4.66 -8.46
N ASP A 139 31.15 -4.24 -9.73
CA ASP A 139 31.79 -2.98 -10.12
C ASP A 139 31.05 -1.77 -9.53
N ALA A 140 29.71 -1.78 -9.54
CA ALA A 140 28.89 -0.77 -8.89
C ALA A 140 29.15 -0.68 -7.38
N ILE A 141 29.38 -1.82 -6.72
CA ILE A 141 29.63 -1.88 -5.28
C ILE A 141 31.07 -1.51 -4.94
N VAL A 142 32.06 -1.99 -5.69
CA VAL A 142 33.48 -1.87 -5.37
C VAL A 142 34.07 -0.56 -5.88
N ASN A 143 33.62 -0.11 -7.06
CA ASN A 143 34.11 1.08 -7.74
C ASN A 143 32.98 2.08 -8.06
N PRO A 144 32.16 2.48 -7.07
CA PRO A 144 31.07 3.41 -7.30
C PRO A 144 31.58 4.77 -7.76
N LYS A 145 30.80 5.46 -8.60
CA LYS A 145 31.05 6.84 -8.99
C LYS A 145 29.99 7.76 -8.38
N PHE A 146 30.36 8.44 -7.31
CA PHE A 146 29.51 9.48 -6.70
C PHE A 146 29.78 10.84 -7.36
N SER A 147 28.74 11.59 -7.68
CA SER A 147 28.85 12.93 -8.29
C SER A 147 27.76 13.86 -7.79
N GLU A 148 28.05 15.17 -7.75
CA GLU A 148 27.06 16.17 -7.32
C GLU A 148 25.79 16.15 -8.17
N THR A 149 25.92 15.99 -9.50
CA THR A 149 24.78 15.90 -10.41
C THR A 149 23.83 14.74 -10.07
N GLU A 150 24.38 13.57 -9.75
CA GLU A 150 23.57 12.39 -9.40
C GLU A 150 23.00 12.47 -7.98
N VAL A 151 23.71 13.09 -7.04
CA VAL A 151 23.18 13.43 -5.71
C VAL A 151 21.96 14.34 -5.86
N GLU A 152 22.07 15.44 -6.61
CA GLU A 152 20.97 16.38 -6.80
C GLU A 152 19.79 15.73 -7.50
N SER A 153 20.05 14.95 -8.56
CA SER A 153 19.01 14.21 -9.26
C SER A 153 18.25 13.22 -8.36
N SER A 154 18.94 12.58 -7.40
CA SER A 154 18.30 11.68 -6.43
C SER A 154 17.47 12.45 -5.41
N LYS A 155 18.01 13.55 -4.86
CA LYS A 155 17.28 14.46 -3.96
C LYS A 155 16.00 14.98 -4.60
N ASP A 156 16.06 15.46 -5.83
CA ASP A 156 14.89 15.99 -6.56
C ASP A 156 13.79 14.93 -6.72
N ARG A 157 14.16 13.70 -7.13
CA ARG A 157 13.20 12.58 -7.23
C ARG A 157 12.56 12.26 -5.88
N MET A 158 13.36 12.23 -4.81
CA MET A 158 12.86 11.95 -3.47
C MET A 158 11.93 13.07 -2.97
N ILE A 159 12.25 14.34 -3.22
CA ILE A 159 11.40 15.50 -2.88
C ILE A 159 10.06 15.43 -3.64
N GLU A 160 10.07 15.09 -4.93
CA GLU A 160 8.82 14.90 -5.69
C GLU A 160 8.00 13.71 -5.16
N GLY A 161 8.68 12.62 -4.74
CA GLY A 161 8.05 11.51 -4.04
C GLY A 161 7.37 11.92 -2.73
N LEU A 162 8.04 12.74 -1.91
CA LEU A 162 7.47 13.28 -0.67
C LEU A 162 6.21 14.11 -0.93
N LYS A 163 6.20 14.95 -1.97
CA LYS A 163 5.02 15.74 -2.38
C LYS A 163 3.85 14.87 -2.82
N ALA A 164 4.12 13.74 -3.48
CA ALA A 164 3.08 12.77 -3.82
C ALA A 164 2.50 12.09 -2.56
N ASP A 165 3.37 11.74 -1.60
CA ASP A 165 2.99 11.11 -0.34
C ASP A 165 2.22 12.03 0.62
N GLU A 166 2.39 13.37 0.53
CA GLU A 166 1.68 14.35 1.37
C GLU A 166 0.15 14.29 1.27
N LYS A 167 -0.38 13.65 0.22
CA LYS A 167 -1.81 13.45 0.01
C LYS A 167 -2.27 12.02 0.33
N ASN A 168 -1.36 11.12 0.66
CA ASN A 168 -1.65 9.72 0.94
C ASN A 168 -1.80 9.49 2.45
N ALA A 169 -3.03 9.22 2.90
CA ALA A 169 -3.34 8.98 4.30
C ALA A 169 -2.53 7.82 4.91
N SER A 170 -2.25 6.76 4.15
CA SER A 170 -1.47 5.60 4.61
C SER A 170 0.02 5.91 4.75
N SER A 171 0.60 6.71 3.84
CA SER A 171 1.99 7.17 3.94
C SER A 171 2.17 8.09 5.17
N ILE A 172 1.25 9.04 5.36
CA ILE A 172 1.20 9.91 6.54
C ILE A 172 1.05 9.06 7.81
N ALA A 173 0.15 8.08 7.80
CA ALA A 173 -0.11 7.22 8.94
C ALA A 173 1.15 6.47 9.37
N THR A 174 1.84 5.83 8.42
CA THR A 174 3.06 5.05 8.70
C THR A 174 4.16 5.96 9.24
N ARG A 175 4.38 7.12 8.62
CA ARG A 175 5.39 8.10 9.05
C ARG A 175 5.15 8.59 10.47
N VAL A 176 3.96 9.12 10.74
CA VAL A 176 3.65 9.71 12.05
C VAL A 176 3.58 8.62 13.13
N SER A 177 2.97 7.46 12.84
CA SER A 177 2.91 6.37 13.82
C SER A 177 4.30 5.87 14.23
N ASN A 178 5.24 5.75 13.29
CA ASN A 178 6.63 5.41 13.59
C ASN A 178 7.32 6.52 14.42
N ALA A 179 7.14 7.78 14.05
CA ALA A 179 7.70 8.92 14.78
C ALA A 179 7.20 8.99 16.23
N LEU A 180 5.92 8.72 16.48
CA LEU A 180 5.34 8.72 17.82
C LEU A 180 5.69 7.45 18.61
N THR A 181 5.84 6.31 17.93
CA THR A 181 6.20 5.04 18.57
C THR A 181 7.66 5.02 19.00
N TYR A 182 8.56 5.49 18.13
CA TYR A 182 10.00 5.36 18.33
C TYR A 182 10.70 6.66 18.74
N GLY A 183 10.11 7.82 18.46
CA GLY A 183 10.71 9.13 18.66
C GLY A 183 11.44 9.64 17.40
N LYS A 184 11.19 10.89 17.00
CA LYS A 184 11.78 11.54 15.81
C LYS A 184 13.32 11.63 15.82
N ASN A 185 13.91 11.51 17.00
CA ASN A 185 15.36 11.55 17.24
C ASN A 185 16.00 10.16 17.27
N THR A 186 15.33 9.15 16.70
CA THR A 186 15.83 7.77 16.61
C THR A 186 15.83 7.31 15.18
N SER A 187 16.71 6.37 14.86
CA SER A 187 16.82 5.72 13.54
C SER A 187 15.52 5.12 12.99
N ARG A 188 14.51 4.88 13.84
CA ARG A 188 13.23 4.26 13.47
C ARG A 188 12.06 5.23 13.45
N GLY A 189 12.18 6.37 14.12
CA GLY A 189 11.15 7.39 14.18
C GLY A 189 11.48 8.64 13.38
N GLU A 190 12.73 8.80 12.93
CA GLU A 190 13.08 9.79 11.92
C GLU A 190 12.44 9.45 10.56
N PHE A 191 12.30 10.48 9.72
CA PHE A 191 11.82 10.34 8.36
C PHE A 191 12.37 11.49 7.52
N GLU A 192 12.37 11.27 6.22
CA GLU A 192 12.85 12.23 5.23
C GLU A 192 11.91 13.44 5.15
N THR A 193 12.50 14.63 5.10
CA THR A 193 11.81 15.91 4.85
C THR A 193 12.50 16.64 3.71
N GLU A 194 11.82 17.59 3.08
CA GLU A 194 12.46 18.44 2.08
C GLU A 194 13.71 19.14 2.65
N THR A 195 13.69 19.53 3.92
CA THR A 195 14.84 20.13 4.61
C THR A 195 16.00 19.15 4.75
N THR A 196 15.76 17.93 5.25
CA THR A 196 16.85 16.96 5.45
C THR A 196 17.45 16.53 4.13
N LEU A 197 16.64 16.34 3.09
CA LEU A 197 17.11 15.99 1.75
C LEU A 197 17.96 17.10 1.14
N LYS A 198 17.53 18.36 1.24
CA LYS A 198 18.31 19.51 0.74
C LYS A 198 19.67 19.67 1.42
N ASN A 199 19.79 19.24 2.67
CA ASN A 199 21.03 19.32 3.42
C ASN A 199 22.09 18.29 2.98
N ILE A 200 21.70 17.22 2.28
CA ILE A 200 22.61 16.15 1.86
C ILE A 200 23.64 16.72 0.87
N LYS A 201 24.92 16.48 1.16
CA LYS A 201 26.06 16.81 0.30
C LYS A 201 26.73 15.54 -0.22
N LEU A 202 27.53 15.70 -1.29
CA LEU A 202 28.31 14.59 -1.86
C LEU A 202 29.25 13.93 -0.84
N ALA A 203 29.87 14.71 0.06
CA ALA A 203 30.73 14.18 1.10
C ALA A 203 29.98 13.25 2.06
N ASP A 204 28.75 13.61 2.44
CA ASP A 204 27.92 12.79 3.33
C ASP A 204 27.60 11.44 2.70
N VAL A 205 27.30 11.41 1.40
CA VAL A 205 27.06 10.19 0.63
C VAL A 205 28.30 9.30 0.57
N GLN A 206 29.46 9.89 0.28
CA GLN A 206 30.72 9.15 0.23
C GLN A 206 31.08 8.56 1.59
N ASP A 207 30.81 9.28 2.67
CA ASP A 207 31.07 8.81 4.03
C ASP A 207 30.06 7.75 4.48
N ALA A 208 28.79 7.88 4.09
CA ALA A 208 27.78 6.83 4.29
C ALA A 208 28.20 5.52 3.61
N TYR A 209 28.66 5.57 2.36
CA TYR A 209 29.19 4.40 1.64
C TYR A 209 30.36 3.76 2.39
N LYS A 210 31.39 4.54 2.75
CA LYS A 210 32.57 4.02 3.46
C LYS A 210 32.22 3.38 4.80
N LYS A 211 31.27 3.94 5.55
CA LYS A 211 30.90 3.47 6.89
C LYS A 211 29.96 2.27 6.85
N TYR A 212 28.96 2.31 5.98
CA TYR A 212 27.78 1.44 6.07
C TYR A 212 27.65 0.42 4.94
N TYR A 213 28.39 0.58 3.83
CA TYR A 213 28.34 -0.33 2.68
C TYR A 213 29.63 -1.16 2.55
N ALA A 214 29.81 -2.09 3.48
CA ALA A 214 31.07 -2.83 3.65
C ALA A 214 30.90 -4.36 3.71
N PRO A 215 31.94 -5.14 3.37
CA PRO A 215 31.87 -6.61 3.28
C PRO A 215 31.93 -7.33 4.64
N ASP A 216 32.34 -6.65 5.71
CA ASP A 216 32.60 -7.26 7.02
C ASP A 216 31.35 -7.79 7.74
N ASN A 217 30.16 -7.28 7.40
CA ASN A 217 28.87 -7.82 7.85
C ASN A 217 27.92 -8.13 6.68
N ALA A 218 28.48 -8.50 5.53
CA ALA A 218 27.69 -8.75 4.31
C ALA A 218 27.57 -10.23 3.95
N TYR A 219 26.41 -10.58 3.39
CA TYR A 219 26.05 -11.91 2.93
C TYR A 219 25.62 -11.85 1.47
N LEU A 220 26.35 -12.52 0.58
CA LEU A 220 25.96 -12.70 -0.81
C LEU A 220 25.38 -14.09 -1.02
N VAL A 221 24.11 -14.15 -1.37
CA VAL A 221 23.38 -15.35 -1.73
C VAL A 221 23.30 -15.45 -3.24
N VAL A 222 23.72 -16.59 -3.81
CA VAL A 222 23.61 -16.92 -5.24
C VAL A 222 22.79 -18.19 -5.40
N VAL A 223 21.69 -18.12 -6.15
CA VAL A 223 20.76 -19.23 -6.32
C VAL A 223 20.41 -19.39 -7.78
N GLY A 224 20.62 -20.58 -8.35
CA GLY A 224 20.25 -20.84 -9.73
C GLY A 224 21.22 -21.78 -10.44
N ASP A 225 21.16 -21.74 -11.77
CA ASP A 225 21.92 -22.62 -12.65
C ASP A 225 23.38 -22.15 -12.76
N VAL A 226 24.13 -22.42 -11.70
CA VAL A 226 25.56 -22.14 -11.55
C VAL A 226 26.27 -23.35 -10.95
N LYS A 227 27.57 -23.45 -11.19
CA LYS A 227 28.45 -24.39 -10.48
C LYS A 227 29.18 -23.67 -9.37
N PHE A 228 29.20 -24.28 -8.17
CA PHE A 228 29.82 -23.67 -7.00
C PHE A 228 31.26 -23.21 -7.23
N ASN A 229 32.10 -24.05 -7.84
CA ASN A 229 33.52 -23.73 -8.05
C ASN A 229 33.72 -22.54 -9.00
N ASP A 230 32.87 -22.40 -10.01
CA ASP A 230 32.95 -21.31 -10.98
C ASP A 230 32.43 -20.01 -10.38
N ALA A 231 31.26 -20.06 -9.73
CA ALA A 231 30.71 -18.93 -8.99
C ALA A 231 31.70 -18.43 -7.92
N LYS A 232 32.32 -19.34 -7.17
CA LYS A 232 33.34 -19.01 -6.16
C LYS A 232 34.49 -18.21 -6.76
N LYS A 233 35.11 -18.71 -7.83
CA LYS A 233 36.24 -18.03 -8.50
C LYS A 233 35.84 -16.64 -9.01
N MET A 234 34.66 -16.52 -9.63
CA MET A 234 34.16 -15.24 -10.14
C MET A 234 33.92 -14.24 -9.02
N ILE A 235 33.26 -14.66 -7.93
CA ILE A 235 32.93 -13.80 -6.78
C ILE A 235 34.20 -13.37 -6.05
N GLU A 236 35.14 -14.29 -5.80
CA GLU A 236 36.44 -13.97 -5.19
C GLU A 236 37.19 -12.90 -5.99
N LYS A 237 37.18 -13.01 -7.33
CA LYS A 237 37.81 -12.02 -8.21
C LYS A 237 37.07 -10.69 -8.17
N SER A 238 35.75 -10.70 -8.35
CA SER A 238 34.94 -9.48 -8.51
C SER A 238 34.87 -8.64 -7.23
N PHE A 239 34.86 -9.27 -6.05
CA PHE A 239 34.74 -8.56 -4.77
C PHE A 239 36.07 -8.40 -4.01
N ALA A 240 37.21 -8.85 -4.57
CA ALA A 240 38.51 -8.77 -3.88
C ALA A 240 38.88 -7.36 -3.41
N GLY A 241 38.50 -6.33 -4.19
CA GLY A 241 38.80 -4.92 -3.88
C GLY A 241 37.85 -4.27 -2.88
N TRP A 242 36.78 -4.95 -2.45
CA TRP A 242 35.81 -4.35 -1.53
C TRP A 242 36.41 -4.20 -0.14
N LYS A 243 36.47 -2.96 0.37
CA LYS A 243 37.16 -2.61 1.60
C LYS A 243 36.24 -2.74 2.81
N LYS A 244 36.76 -3.33 3.90
CA LYS A 244 36.12 -3.32 5.23
C LYS A 244 35.97 -1.89 5.73
N SER A 245 34.91 -1.61 6.49
CA SER A 245 34.76 -0.32 7.16
C SER A 245 35.35 -0.36 8.57
N GLY A 246 35.23 -1.49 9.27
CA GLY A 246 35.54 -1.57 10.70
C GLY A 246 34.60 -0.74 11.57
N THR A 247 33.47 -0.28 11.00
CA THR A 247 32.50 0.56 11.70
C THR A 247 31.91 -0.21 12.88
N GLN A 248 32.03 0.37 14.07
CA GLN A 248 31.28 -0.07 15.23
C GLN A 248 29.93 0.66 15.27
N PHE A 249 28.86 -0.10 15.39
CA PHE A 249 27.52 0.48 15.49
C PHE A 249 27.15 0.74 16.95
N PRO A 250 26.55 1.90 17.27
CA PRO A 250 26.03 2.14 18.60
C PRO A 250 24.91 1.15 18.93
N ALA A 251 24.64 0.97 20.23
CA ALA A 251 23.45 0.27 20.66
C ALA A 251 22.20 1.04 20.19
N MET A 252 21.15 0.29 19.82
CA MET A 252 19.86 0.87 19.46
C MET A 252 19.31 1.72 20.61
N GLU A 253 18.67 2.84 20.27
CA GLU A 253 18.01 3.68 21.25
C GLU A 253 16.87 2.90 21.95
N PRO A 254 16.78 2.94 23.29
CA PRO A 254 15.71 2.27 23.99
C PRO A 254 14.37 2.94 23.63
N VAL A 255 13.37 2.13 23.30
CA VAL A 255 12.00 2.60 23.09
C VAL A 255 11.09 1.96 24.11
N ALA A 256 10.23 2.79 24.71
CA ALA A 256 9.25 2.37 25.69
C ALA A 256 7.84 2.54 25.14
N ASN A 257 6.95 1.63 25.55
CA ASN A 257 5.52 1.80 25.33
C ASN A 257 4.97 2.94 26.20
N VAL A 258 3.80 3.44 25.79
CA VAL A 258 3.04 4.40 26.59
C VAL A 258 2.59 3.77 27.91
N GLY A 259 2.52 4.57 28.98
CA GLY A 259 2.11 4.06 30.30
C GLY A 259 0.66 3.59 30.34
N LYS A 260 -0.20 4.16 29.48
CA LYS A 260 -1.59 3.76 29.24
C LYS A 260 -1.91 3.94 27.75
N THR A 261 -2.81 3.12 27.23
CA THR A 261 -3.29 3.26 25.86
C THR A 261 -3.86 4.66 25.60
N GLU A 262 -3.45 5.26 24.48
CA GLU A 262 -3.83 6.62 24.06
C GLU A 262 -4.11 6.68 22.56
N ILE A 263 -4.91 7.67 22.14
CA ILE A 263 -5.27 7.91 20.75
C ILE A 263 -4.49 9.11 20.21
N ASN A 264 -3.84 8.90 19.07
CA ASN A 264 -3.04 9.90 18.36
C ASN A 264 -3.71 10.13 17.00
N VAL A 265 -4.28 11.32 16.80
CA VAL A 265 -5.03 11.68 15.60
C VAL A 265 -4.18 12.58 14.71
N VAL A 266 -4.10 12.26 13.42
CA VAL A 266 -3.51 13.11 12.38
C VAL A 266 -4.59 13.56 11.42
N ASP A 267 -4.69 14.87 11.22
CA ASP A 267 -5.67 15.43 10.30
C ASP A 267 -5.24 15.27 8.84
N VAL A 268 -6.06 14.53 8.09
CA VAL A 268 -5.97 14.38 6.65
C VAL A 268 -7.31 14.87 6.06
N PRO A 269 -7.46 16.18 5.81
CA PRO A 269 -8.75 16.80 5.47
C PRO A 269 -9.47 16.19 4.27
N ASN A 270 -8.73 15.69 3.28
CA ASN A 270 -9.30 15.10 2.07
C ASN A 270 -9.55 13.58 2.20
N ALA A 271 -9.32 12.99 3.36
CA ALA A 271 -9.46 11.54 3.55
C ALA A 271 -10.93 11.15 3.72
N VAL A 272 -11.44 10.37 2.78
CA VAL A 272 -12.79 9.76 2.83
C VAL A 272 -12.86 8.53 3.75
N GLN A 273 -11.70 8.00 4.12
CA GLN A 273 -11.55 6.89 5.05
C GLN A 273 -10.51 7.23 6.11
N SER A 274 -10.71 6.74 7.31
CA SER A 274 -9.74 6.80 8.40
C SER A 274 -8.89 5.54 8.39
N VAL A 275 -7.57 5.70 8.35
CA VAL A 275 -6.62 4.63 8.61
C VAL A 275 -6.47 4.51 10.12
N VAL A 276 -6.95 3.41 10.68
CA VAL A 276 -6.82 3.08 12.10
C VAL A 276 -5.72 2.04 12.26
N SER A 277 -4.79 2.30 13.17
CA SER A 277 -3.72 1.37 13.54
C SER A 277 -3.60 1.30 15.06
N VAL A 278 -3.44 0.11 15.62
CA VAL A 278 -3.18 -0.11 17.05
C VAL A 278 -1.92 -0.93 17.20
N GLY A 279 -0.95 -0.44 17.95
CA GLY A 279 0.33 -1.13 18.08
C GLY A 279 1.12 -0.80 19.35
N ASN A 280 2.10 -1.66 19.64
CA ASN A 280 3.07 -1.53 20.72
C ASN A 280 4.42 -2.11 20.28
N VAL A 281 5.50 -1.69 20.94
CA VAL A 281 6.81 -2.33 20.82
C VAL A 281 6.91 -3.51 21.80
N HIS A 282 7.78 -4.46 21.50
CA HIS A 282 8.12 -5.59 22.37
C HIS A 282 9.57 -6.02 22.14
N ASN A 283 10.08 -7.02 22.86
CA ASN A 283 11.48 -7.47 22.73
C ASN A 283 11.66 -8.85 22.08
N LEU A 284 10.59 -9.44 21.54
CA LEU A 284 10.61 -10.77 20.92
C LEU A 284 11.66 -10.90 19.80
N ARG A 285 12.49 -11.93 19.92
CA ARG A 285 13.45 -12.38 18.91
C ARG A 285 13.07 -13.76 18.38
N MET A 286 13.63 -14.12 17.22
CA MET A 286 13.36 -15.41 16.60
C MET A 286 13.91 -16.61 17.39
N ASN A 287 14.97 -16.40 18.17
CA ASN A 287 15.55 -17.43 19.04
C ASN A 287 14.88 -17.52 20.42
N ASP A 288 13.86 -16.70 20.70
CA ASP A 288 13.14 -16.76 21.96
C ASP A 288 12.21 -17.98 22.01
N PRO A 289 12.05 -18.63 23.18
CA PRO A 289 11.15 -19.77 23.35
C PRO A 289 9.70 -19.48 22.93
N GLN A 290 9.26 -18.23 23.03
CA GLN A 290 7.90 -17.80 22.73
C GLN A 290 7.68 -17.44 21.25
N TYR A 291 8.71 -17.48 20.39
CA TYR A 291 8.60 -17.06 18.99
C TYR A 291 7.42 -17.70 18.26
N PHE A 292 7.33 -19.04 18.29
CA PHE A 292 6.27 -19.78 17.60
C PHE A 292 4.88 -19.50 18.18
N ALA A 293 4.78 -19.37 19.51
CA ALA A 293 3.53 -19.02 20.18
C ALA A 293 3.04 -17.62 19.77
N SER A 294 3.95 -16.65 19.63
CA SER A 294 3.64 -15.31 19.14
C SER A 294 3.24 -15.28 17.66
N MET A 295 3.88 -16.08 16.81
CA MET A 295 3.47 -16.19 15.39
C MET A 295 2.07 -16.79 15.26
N ILE A 296 1.72 -17.78 16.08
CA ILE A 296 0.38 -18.35 16.15
C ILE A 296 -0.62 -17.32 16.67
N ALA A 297 -0.28 -16.58 17.73
CA ALA A 297 -1.13 -15.52 18.26
C ALA A 297 -1.45 -14.46 17.20
N ASN A 298 -0.43 -14.00 16.47
CA ASN A 298 -0.63 -13.03 15.38
C ASN A 298 -1.54 -13.59 14.28
N TYR A 299 -1.37 -14.88 13.92
CA TYR A 299 -2.21 -15.49 12.91
C TYR A 299 -3.68 -15.52 13.33
N ILE A 300 -3.96 -15.95 14.57
CA ILE A 300 -5.32 -16.00 15.11
C ILE A 300 -5.95 -14.60 15.13
N LEU A 301 -5.18 -13.57 15.47
CA LEU A 301 -5.68 -12.21 15.54
C LEU A 301 -6.03 -11.63 14.16
N GLY A 302 -5.09 -11.67 13.22
CA GLY A 302 -5.23 -10.93 11.96
C GLY A 302 -4.34 -11.44 10.82
N GLY A 303 -4.00 -12.72 10.80
CA GLY A 303 -3.12 -13.31 9.78
C GLY A 303 -3.78 -13.69 8.45
N GLY A 304 -5.11 -13.62 8.36
CA GLY A 304 -5.89 -14.03 7.18
C GLY A 304 -7.37 -13.63 7.25
N GLY A 305 -8.13 -13.96 6.21
CA GLY A 305 -9.55 -13.63 6.10
C GLY A 305 -10.45 -14.35 7.11
N GLU A 306 -9.97 -15.46 7.68
CA GLU A 306 -10.64 -16.23 8.74
C GLU A 306 -10.26 -15.76 10.15
N SER A 307 -9.33 -14.80 10.27
CA SER A 307 -8.82 -14.32 11.55
C SER A 307 -9.82 -13.41 12.25
N ARG A 308 -9.68 -13.25 13.57
CA ARG A 308 -10.65 -12.53 14.41
C ARG A 308 -10.92 -11.10 13.94
N LEU A 309 -9.87 -10.32 13.66
CA LEU A 309 -9.99 -8.94 13.19
C LEU A 309 -10.77 -8.86 11.88
N PHE A 310 -10.47 -9.73 10.91
CA PHE A 310 -11.17 -9.74 9.64
C PHE A 310 -12.64 -10.12 9.83
N MET A 311 -12.92 -11.23 10.53
CA MET A 311 -14.30 -11.67 10.78
C MET A 311 -15.12 -10.61 11.54
N ASN A 312 -14.51 -9.89 12.49
CA ASN A 312 -15.23 -8.86 13.24
C ASN A 312 -15.42 -7.56 12.43
N LEU A 313 -14.35 -6.96 11.90
CA LEU A 313 -14.45 -5.65 11.25
C LEU A 313 -15.03 -5.72 9.82
N ARG A 314 -14.73 -6.79 9.06
CA ARG A 314 -15.21 -6.97 7.68
C ARG A 314 -16.53 -7.73 7.66
N GLU A 315 -16.55 -8.99 8.10
CA GLU A 315 -17.70 -9.88 7.86
C GLU A 315 -18.90 -9.53 8.74
N LYS A 316 -18.68 -9.29 10.04
CA LYS A 316 -19.76 -8.98 10.98
C LYS A 316 -20.26 -7.53 10.85
N ASN A 317 -19.35 -6.57 10.69
CA ASN A 317 -19.68 -5.14 10.77
C ASN A 317 -19.62 -4.37 9.45
N GLY A 318 -18.94 -4.88 8.41
CA GLY A 318 -18.82 -4.18 7.12
C GLY A 318 -18.13 -2.81 7.21
N PHE A 319 -17.24 -2.59 8.18
CA PHE A 319 -16.56 -1.29 8.39
C PHE A 319 -15.41 -1.06 7.40
N THR A 320 -14.75 -2.14 6.96
CA THR A 320 -13.54 -2.12 6.13
C THR A 320 -13.60 -3.15 5.00
N TYR A 321 -12.61 -3.14 4.11
CA TYR A 321 -12.30 -4.23 3.18
C TYR A 321 -11.40 -5.32 3.77
N GLY A 322 -10.65 -5.00 4.81
CA GLY A 322 -9.87 -5.97 5.54
C GLY A 322 -9.25 -5.34 6.78
N ALA A 323 -9.12 -6.16 7.83
CA ALA A 323 -8.42 -5.80 9.05
C ALA A 323 -7.42 -6.90 9.36
N TYR A 324 -6.17 -6.52 9.60
CA TYR A 324 -5.06 -7.45 9.74
C TYR A 324 -4.15 -7.06 10.89
N SER A 325 -3.29 -7.99 11.30
CA SER A 325 -2.22 -7.73 12.27
C SER A 325 -0.89 -8.32 11.83
N ASN A 326 0.17 -7.67 12.29
CA ASN A 326 1.54 -8.12 12.11
C ASN A 326 2.29 -8.02 13.44
N LEU A 327 2.90 -9.13 13.83
CA LEU A 327 3.81 -9.23 14.97
C LEU A 327 5.18 -9.63 14.43
N THR A 328 6.13 -8.71 14.52
CA THR A 328 7.48 -8.91 13.97
C THR A 328 8.44 -9.30 15.09
N ALA A 329 8.99 -10.51 15.03
CA ALA A 329 10.20 -10.83 15.80
C ALA A 329 11.43 -10.32 15.05
N SER A 330 12.25 -9.49 15.68
CA SER A 330 13.38 -8.84 15.01
C SER A 330 14.49 -8.51 15.99
N LYS A 331 15.73 -8.54 15.48
CA LYS A 331 16.94 -8.10 16.19
C LYS A 331 16.90 -6.59 16.49
N TYR A 332 16.28 -5.79 15.62
CA TYR A 332 16.35 -4.32 15.65
C TYR A 332 14.98 -3.63 15.74
N THR A 333 13.93 -4.25 15.21
CA THR A 333 12.60 -3.65 15.04
C THR A 333 11.43 -4.54 15.51
N PRO A 334 11.53 -5.16 16.71
CA PRO A 334 10.44 -5.98 17.21
C PRO A 334 9.22 -5.13 17.59
N GLY A 335 8.03 -5.54 17.16
CA GLY A 335 6.80 -4.80 17.44
C GLY A 335 5.54 -5.49 16.92
N PHE A 336 4.41 -5.02 17.43
CA PHE A 336 3.07 -5.45 17.07
C PHE A 336 2.27 -4.28 16.50
N THR A 337 1.55 -4.53 15.42
CA THR A 337 0.59 -3.58 14.84
C THR A 337 -0.63 -4.33 14.31
N SER A 338 -1.80 -3.72 14.41
CA SER A 338 -3.03 -4.13 13.75
C SER A 338 -3.64 -2.92 13.07
N ASN A 339 -4.19 -3.07 11.87
CA ASN A 339 -4.68 -1.93 11.10
C ASN A 339 -5.85 -2.27 10.18
N ALA A 340 -6.62 -1.23 9.85
CA ALA A 340 -7.67 -1.25 8.83
C ALA A 340 -7.94 0.18 8.32
N SER A 341 -8.37 0.29 7.07
CA SER A 341 -8.97 1.52 6.54
C SER A 341 -10.49 1.43 6.64
N VAL A 342 -11.13 2.35 7.35
CA VAL A 342 -12.57 2.36 7.63
C VAL A 342 -13.21 3.66 7.16
N ARG A 343 -14.52 3.64 6.90
CA ARG A 343 -15.26 4.90 6.63
C ARG A 343 -15.19 5.81 7.86
N ASN A 344 -15.12 7.13 7.65
CA ASN A 344 -14.96 8.10 8.74
C ASN A 344 -16.07 7.97 9.80
N GLU A 345 -17.31 7.67 9.41
CA GLU A 345 -18.47 7.61 10.31
C GLU A 345 -18.48 6.39 11.25
N VAL A 346 -17.55 5.45 11.06
CA VAL A 346 -17.42 4.24 11.89
C VAL A 346 -16.06 4.11 12.57
N THR A 347 -15.25 5.18 12.56
CA THR A 347 -13.89 5.18 13.13
C THR A 347 -13.88 4.83 14.61
N ASP A 348 -14.76 5.43 15.41
CA ASP A 348 -14.90 5.17 16.84
C ASP A 348 -15.29 3.70 17.13
N LYS A 349 -16.25 3.17 16.36
CA LYS A 349 -16.72 1.78 16.44
C LYS A 349 -15.61 0.81 16.05
N ALA A 350 -14.86 1.11 15.00
CA ALA A 350 -13.74 0.29 14.58
C ALA A 350 -12.64 0.25 15.65
N ILE A 351 -12.28 1.39 16.24
CA ILE A 351 -11.32 1.44 17.37
C ILE A 351 -11.81 0.57 18.52
N LYS A 352 -13.09 0.67 18.88
CA LYS A 352 -13.68 -0.16 19.94
C LYS A 352 -13.56 -1.66 19.64
N GLU A 353 -13.87 -2.08 18.41
CA GLU A 353 -13.75 -3.49 18.01
C GLU A 353 -12.29 -3.98 17.96
N PHE A 354 -11.33 -3.16 17.51
CA PHE A 354 -9.91 -3.48 17.64
C PHE A 354 -9.54 -3.77 19.10
N MET A 355 -9.91 -2.86 20.01
CA MET A 355 -9.56 -3.00 21.42
C MET A 355 -10.25 -4.20 22.09
N ASN A 356 -11.47 -4.55 21.68
CA ASN A 356 -12.14 -5.76 22.12
C ASN A 356 -11.35 -7.01 21.70
N GLU A 357 -10.99 -7.13 20.42
CA GLU A 357 -10.24 -8.30 19.92
C GLU A 357 -8.85 -8.43 20.55
N LEU A 358 -8.14 -7.31 20.72
CA LEU A 358 -6.82 -7.28 21.37
C LEU A 358 -6.90 -7.69 22.86
N LYS A 359 -8.00 -7.41 23.55
CA LYS A 359 -8.24 -7.84 24.92
C LYS A 359 -8.63 -9.33 24.98
N ASP A 360 -9.54 -9.75 24.12
CA ASP A 360 -10.19 -11.06 24.17
C ASP A 360 -9.33 -12.19 23.57
N ILE A 361 -8.30 -11.87 22.77
CA ILE A 361 -7.36 -12.87 22.24
C ILE A 361 -6.52 -13.57 23.31
N SER A 362 -6.51 -13.06 24.54
CA SER A 362 -5.91 -13.76 25.67
C SER A 362 -6.52 -15.16 25.92
N THR A 363 -7.72 -15.43 25.40
CA THR A 363 -8.35 -16.77 25.40
C THR A 363 -8.32 -17.39 24.02
N ILE A 364 -7.65 -18.54 23.87
CA ILE A 364 -7.43 -19.22 22.58
C ILE A 364 -8.38 -20.40 22.43
N LYS A 365 -9.17 -20.44 21.35
CA LYS A 365 -10.07 -21.56 21.06
C LYS A 365 -9.29 -22.72 20.42
N PRO A 366 -9.68 -23.99 20.68
CA PRO A 366 -9.02 -25.15 20.07
C PRO A 366 -8.97 -25.11 18.55
N ASP A 367 -10.07 -24.72 17.90
CA ASP A 367 -10.17 -24.67 16.44
C ASP A 367 -9.29 -23.57 15.83
N GLU A 368 -9.23 -22.39 16.48
CA GLU A 368 -8.35 -21.29 16.08
C GLU A 368 -6.87 -21.72 16.13
N LEU A 369 -6.48 -22.41 17.22
CA LEU A 369 -5.13 -22.94 17.37
C LEU A 369 -4.82 -23.99 16.28
N ALA A 370 -5.75 -24.92 16.04
CA ALA A 370 -5.57 -25.95 15.02
C ALA A 370 -5.41 -25.34 13.61
N ASN A 371 -6.26 -24.37 13.27
CA ASN A 371 -6.22 -23.67 11.99
C ASN A 371 -4.93 -22.86 11.83
N ALA A 372 -4.52 -22.12 12.86
CA ALA A 372 -3.28 -21.34 12.83
C ALA A 372 -2.05 -22.24 12.64
N LYS A 373 -1.98 -23.36 13.37
CA LYS A 373 -0.91 -24.36 13.19
C LYS A 373 -0.91 -24.92 11.77
N ALA A 374 -2.07 -25.33 11.26
CA ALA A 374 -2.20 -25.88 9.92
C ALA A 374 -1.73 -24.88 8.85
N LYS A 375 -2.13 -23.60 8.97
CA LYS A 375 -1.70 -22.55 8.06
C LYS A 375 -0.19 -22.35 8.10
N LEU A 376 0.39 -22.09 9.28
CA LEU A 376 1.82 -21.79 9.40
C LEU A 376 2.68 -22.94 8.90
N LYS A 377 2.29 -24.19 9.17
CA LYS A 377 2.95 -25.38 8.61
C LYS A 377 2.82 -25.43 7.08
N GLY A 378 1.63 -25.19 6.55
CA GLY A 378 1.40 -25.17 5.10
C GLY A 378 2.19 -24.08 4.38
N ASP A 379 2.24 -22.87 4.96
CA ASP A 379 3.05 -21.76 4.45
C ASP A 379 4.54 -22.11 4.46
N PHE A 380 5.02 -22.72 5.54
CA PHE A 380 6.41 -23.17 5.62
C PHE A 380 6.73 -24.21 4.55
N ILE A 381 5.91 -25.25 4.40
CA ILE A 381 6.11 -26.31 3.39
C ILE A 381 6.13 -25.72 1.98
N ARG A 382 5.14 -24.90 1.61
CA ARG A 382 5.10 -24.23 0.30
C ARG A 382 6.32 -23.33 0.07
N SER A 383 6.82 -22.68 1.14
CA SER A 383 7.98 -21.81 1.02
C SER A 383 9.25 -22.54 0.56
N LEU A 384 9.36 -23.85 0.86
CA LEU A 384 10.51 -24.69 0.52
C LEU A 384 10.55 -25.10 -0.96
N GLU A 385 9.45 -24.92 -1.70
CA GLU A 385 9.43 -25.13 -3.16
C GLU A 385 10.34 -24.13 -3.88
N ARG A 386 10.64 -22.99 -3.24
CA ARG A 386 11.52 -21.95 -3.75
C ARG A 386 12.96 -22.17 -3.27
N PRO A 387 13.92 -22.42 -4.18
CA PRO A 387 15.35 -22.56 -3.85
C PRO A 387 15.93 -21.37 -3.06
N GLU A 388 15.42 -20.16 -3.31
CA GLU A 388 15.86 -18.93 -2.65
C GLU A 388 15.53 -18.92 -1.14
N THR A 389 14.50 -19.67 -0.73
CA THR A 389 14.14 -19.82 0.68
C THR A 389 15.23 -20.51 1.47
N ILE A 390 15.92 -21.51 0.90
CA ILE A 390 16.97 -22.27 1.58
C ILE A 390 18.15 -21.35 1.94
N ALA A 391 18.57 -20.52 1.00
CA ALA A 391 19.65 -19.58 1.25
C ALA A 391 19.26 -18.50 2.27
N ARG A 392 18.03 -17.98 2.19
CA ARG A 392 17.49 -17.04 3.19
C ARG A 392 17.49 -17.65 4.60
N PHE A 393 17.15 -18.93 4.74
CA PHE A 393 17.20 -19.64 6.02
C PHE A 393 18.63 -19.70 6.57
N ALA A 394 19.61 -20.06 5.75
CA ALA A 394 21.01 -20.08 6.18
C ALA A 394 21.55 -18.68 6.57
N VAL A 395 21.11 -17.62 5.88
CA VAL A 395 21.42 -16.23 6.28
C VAL A 395 20.76 -15.91 7.62
N ASN A 396 19.47 -16.20 7.78
CA ASN A 396 18.73 -15.94 9.01
C ASN A 396 19.29 -16.71 10.21
N GLU A 397 19.71 -17.96 10.04
CA GLU A 397 20.37 -18.74 11.09
C GLU A 397 21.58 -18.01 11.66
N LYS A 398 22.39 -17.40 10.78
CA LYS A 398 23.56 -16.60 11.21
C LYS A 398 23.16 -15.26 11.81
N VAL A 399 22.36 -14.47 11.08
CA VAL A 399 22.02 -13.08 11.44
C VAL A 399 21.19 -13.01 12.72
N GLN A 400 20.27 -13.96 12.91
CA GLN A 400 19.37 -14.04 14.07
C GLN A 400 19.90 -14.97 15.17
N GLN A 401 21.10 -15.54 15.00
CA GLN A 401 21.73 -16.46 15.96
C GLN A 401 20.81 -17.62 16.33
N LEU A 402 20.23 -18.28 15.33
CA LEU A 402 19.30 -19.38 15.52
C LEU A 402 20.06 -20.69 15.78
N PRO A 403 19.47 -21.63 16.53
CA PRO A 403 19.95 -23.00 16.58
C PRO A 403 20.07 -23.62 15.18
N ALA A 404 21.10 -24.43 14.95
CA ALA A 404 21.35 -25.07 13.65
C ALA A 404 20.25 -26.05 13.20
N ASP A 405 19.38 -26.45 14.12
CA ASP A 405 18.23 -27.32 13.90
C ASP A 405 16.89 -26.56 13.86
N PHE A 406 16.90 -25.22 13.94
CA PHE A 406 15.70 -24.37 14.01
C PHE A 406 14.72 -24.67 12.88
N TYR A 407 15.19 -24.65 11.62
CA TYR A 407 14.32 -24.89 10.47
C TYR A 407 13.99 -26.37 10.27
N THR A 408 14.88 -27.29 10.65
CA THR A 408 14.59 -28.74 10.62
C THR A 408 13.53 -29.15 11.65
N ASN A 409 13.46 -28.45 12.78
CA ASN A 409 12.48 -28.66 13.83
C ASN A 409 11.27 -27.72 13.73
N TYR A 410 11.19 -26.84 12.72
CA TYR A 410 10.17 -25.79 12.60
C TYR A 410 8.74 -26.33 12.72
N LEU A 411 8.41 -27.41 12.00
CA LEU A 411 7.09 -28.05 12.07
C LEU A 411 6.80 -28.63 13.46
N LYS A 412 7.78 -29.31 14.07
CA LYS A 412 7.65 -29.87 15.43
C LYS A 412 7.47 -28.76 16.47
N SER A 413 8.18 -27.66 16.30
CA SER A 413 8.06 -26.49 17.18
C SER A 413 6.66 -25.89 17.11
N ILE A 414 6.05 -25.78 15.93
CA ILE A 414 4.66 -25.36 15.79
C ILE A 414 3.69 -26.37 16.42
N ASP A 415 3.89 -27.67 16.17
CA ASP A 415 3.00 -28.70 16.67
C ASP A 415 2.98 -28.78 18.20
N ARG A 416 4.13 -28.53 18.85
CA ARG A 416 4.27 -28.52 20.31
C ARG A 416 3.51 -27.38 20.99
N VAL A 417 3.30 -26.24 20.32
CA VAL A 417 2.72 -25.04 20.97
C VAL A 417 1.33 -25.33 21.53
N THR A 418 1.11 -25.00 22.79
CA THR A 418 -0.17 -25.16 23.49
C THR A 418 -0.96 -23.84 23.51
N ALA A 419 -2.28 -23.93 23.75
CA ALA A 419 -3.12 -22.74 23.91
C ALA A 419 -2.62 -21.82 25.05
N ALA A 420 -2.11 -22.41 26.14
CA ALA A 420 -1.57 -21.67 27.28
C ALA A 420 -0.32 -20.86 26.90
N GLU A 421 0.60 -21.43 26.12
CA GLU A 421 1.79 -20.72 25.62
C GLU A 421 1.40 -19.57 24.68
N VAL A 422 0.38 -19.75 23.84
CA VAL A 422 -0.15 -18.68 22.98
C VAL A 422 -0.76 -17.56 23.82
N SER A 423 -1.58 -17.89 24.82
CA SER A 423 -2.14 -16.90 25.75
C SER A 423 -1.05 -16.13 26.52
N GLU A 424 0.05 -16.79 26.90
CA GLU A 424 1.19 -16.13 27.53
C GLU A 424 1.92 -15.19 26.55
N ALA A 425 2.14 -15.65 25.32
CA ALA A 425 2.75 -14.86 24.26
C ALA A 425 1.93 -13.60 23.93
N VAL A 426 0.59 -13.70 23.93
CA VAL A 426 -0.33 -12.57 23.80
C VAL A 426 -0.06 -11.55 24.91
N ARG A 427 -0.08 -11.96 26.18
CA ARG A 427 0.11 -11.04 27.32
C ARG A 427 1.47 -10.33 27.30
N LYS A 428 2.49 -10.94 26.71
CA LYS A 428 3.85 -10.38 26.64
C LYS A 428 4.07 -9.46 25.44
N ASN A 429 3.41 -9.69 24.31
CA ASN A 429 3.74 -9.04 23.05
C ASN A 429 2.61 -8.19 22.45
N ILE A 430 1.35 -8.43 22.83
CA ILE A 430 0.16 -7.72 22.34
C ILE A 430 -0.45 -6.96 23.53
N LEU A 431 -0.04 -5.70 23.70
CA LEU A 431 -0.24 -4.96 24.94
C LEU A 431 -1.41 -3.97 24.85
N HIS A 432 -2.64 -4.48 24.85
CA HIS A 432 -3.87 -3.67 24.70
C HIS A 432 -4.01 -2.48 25.70
N ASN A 433 -3.31 -2.49 26.83
CA ASN A 433 -3.32 -1.41 27.83
C ASN A 433 -2.12 -0.46 27.75
N GLN A 434 -1.17 -0.71 26.85
CA GLN A 434 0.05 0.07 26.62
C GLN A 434 0.29 0.29 25.11
N SER A 435 -0.77 0.34 24.32
CA SER A 435 -0.70 0.53 22.86
C SER A 435 -0.93 2.00 22.49
N ARG A 436 -0.36 2.42 21.37
CA ARG A 436 -0.80 3.63 20.68
C ARG A 436 -1.91 3.24 19.70
N ILE A 437 -3.06 3.88 19.82
CA ILE A 437 -4.08 3.90 18.77
C ILE A 437 -3.74 5.12 17.91
N PHE A 438 -3.50 4.89 16.62
CA PHE A 438 -3.20 5.90 15.64
C PHE A 438 -4.37 6.01 14.67
N VAL A 439 -4.78 7.24 14.36
CA VAL A 439 -5.87 7.51 13.44
C VAL A 439 -5.45 8.61 12.47
N ALA A 440 -5.26 8.28 11.19
CA ALA A 440 -5.13 9.26 10.12
C ALA A 440 -6.43 9.31 9.32
N GLY A 441 -7.12 10.43 9.39
CA GLY A 441 -8.40 10.62 8.71
C GLY A 441 -8.81 12.08 8.75
N LYS A 442 -9.98 12.41 8.20
CA LYS A 442 -10.50 13.77 8.27
C LYS A 442 -10.91 14.06 9.71
N ALA A 443 -10.06 14.77 10.46
CA ALA A 443 -10.17 14.85 11.90
C ALA A 443 -11.47 15.57 12.33
N ALA A 444 -11.93 16.54 11.52
CA ALA A 444 -13.21 17.23 11.72
C ALA A 444 -14.43 16.29 11.74
N ASP A 445 -14.38 15.15 11.04
CA ASP A 445 -15.49 14.18 10.97
C ASP A 445 -15.48 13.19 12.15
N ILE A 446 -14.33 12.97 12.79
CA ILE A 446 -14.14 11.86 13.74
C ILE A 446 -13.87 12.30 15.19
N TYR A 447 -13.41 13.54 15.41
CA TYR A 447 -12.84 13.94 16.71
C TYR A 447 -13.82 13.78 17.87
N GLN A 448 -15.10 14.11 17.67
CA GLN A 448 -16.11 14.08 18.73
C GLN A 448 -16.36 12.67 19.24
N ASP A 449 -16.42 11.69 18.34
CA ASP A 449 -16.75 10.31 18.71
C ASP A 449 -15.51 9.57 19.22
N VAL A 450 -14.33 9.89 18.67
CA VAL A 450 -13.05 9.38 19.17
C VAL A 450 -12.78 9.82 20.61
N GLU A 451 -13.04 11.07 20.96
CA GLU A 451 -12.84 11.59 22.33
C GLU A 451 -13.78 10.94 23.38
N LYS A 452 -14.92 10.39 22.95
CA LYS A 452 -15.87 9.70 23.85
C LYS A 452 -15.42 8.28 24.22
N LEU A 453 -14.35 7.75 23.62
CA LEU A 453 -13.89 6.38 23.85
C LEU A 453 -13.16 6.18 25.20
N GLY A 454 -12.90 7.27 25.94
CA GLY A 454 -12.31 7.19 27.29
C GLY A 454 -10.78 7.02 27.30
N TYR A 455 -10.12 7.17 26.16
CA TYR A 455 -8.66 7.23 26.06
C TYR A 455 -8.18 8.69 26.00
N PRO A 456 -6.97 9.02 26.49
CA PRO A 456 -6.34 10.31 26.21
C PRO A 456 -6.21 10.50 24.68
N VAL A 457 -6.59 11.68 24.18
CA VAL A 457 -6.52 12.00 22.74
C VAL A 457 -5.56 13.16 22.51
N SER A 458 -4.58 12.95 21.64
CA SER A 458 -3.61 13.95 21.19
C SER A 458 -3.70 14.13 19.68
N TYR A 459 -3.53 15.36 19.20
CA TYR A 459 -3.60 15.71 17.78
C TYR A 459 -2.20 16.07 17.26
N TYR A 460 -1.92 15.68 16.02
CA TYR A 460 -0.63 15.89 15.38
C TYR A 460 -0.79 16.35 13.94
N ASP A 461 0.20 17.08 13.44
CA ASP A 461 0.33 17.36 12.01
C ASP A 461 0.95 16.18 11.25
N ARG A 462 1.14 16.35 9.94
CA ARG A 462 1.71 15.31 9.04
C ARG A 462 3.19 15.05 9.28
N GLU A 463 3.85 15.84 10.11
CA GLU A 463 5.25 15.72 10.51
C GLU A 463 5.39 15.28 11.98
N ALA A 464 4.31 14.77 12.59
CA ALA A 464 4.27 14.31 13.97
C ALA A 464 4.54 15.40 15.02
N ASN A 465 4.36 16.68 14.69
CA ASN A 465 4.44 17.75 15.68
C ASN A 465 3.06 17.90 16.36
N PRO A 466 3.02 18.25 17.67
CA PRO A 466 1.76 18.49 18.36
C PRO A 466 0.93 19.58 17.66
N ALA A 467 -0.33 19.26 17.42
CA ALA A 467 -1.29 20.17 16.81
C ALA A 467 -2.42 20.48 17.78
N GLY A 468 -3.10 21.62 17.55
CA GLY A 468 -4.35 21.91 18.23
C GLY A 468 -5.46 20.95 17.79
N LYS A 469 -6.48 20.82 18.64
CA LYS A 469 -7.71 20.13 18.26
C LYS A 469 -8.26 20.72 16.96
N PRO A 470 -8.73 19.89 16.01
CA PRO A 470 -9.37 20.37 14.79
C PRO A 470 -10.51 21.31 15.16
N SER A 471 -10.42 22.57 14.76
CA SER A 471 -11.54 23.49 14.84
C SER A 471 -12.37 23.31 13.58
N ALA A 472 -13.60 22.81 13.71
CA ALA A 472 -14.59 23.05 12.67
C ALA A 472 -14.73 24.57 12.57
N LYS A 473 -14.29 25.17 11.46
CA LYS A 473 -14.40 26.63 11.27
C LYS A 473 -15.87 27.00 11.45
N LYS A 474 -16.16 27.81 12.48
CA LYS A 474 -17.53 28.23 12.77
C LYS A 474 -18.07 28.98 11.56
N MET A 475 -19.17 28.47 11.02
CA MET A 475 -19.90 29.15 9.96
C MET A 475 -20.55 30.40 10.54
N ASP A 476 -20.48 31.51 9.80
CA ASP A 476 -21.23 32.71 10.16
C ASP A 476 -22.73 32.37 10.22
N PRO A 477 -23.46 32.71 11.30
CA PRO A 477 -24.89 32.45 11.44
C PRO A 477 -25.76 32.92 10.26
N GLY A 478 -25.29 33.90 9.48
CA GLY A 478 -25.99 34.39 8.29
C GLY A 478 -25.90 33.49 7.05
N ILE A 479 -25.00 32.49 7.03
CA ILE A 479 -24.83 31.61 5.88
C ILE A 479 -25.83 30.46 5.96
N THR A 480 -26.72 30.42 4.98
CA THR A 480 -27.70 29.34 4.79
C THR A 480 -27.41 28.59 3.49
N ILE A 481 -28.02 27.41 3.32
CA ILE A 481 -27.88 26.64 2.09
C ILE A 481 -28.33 27.44 0.84
N GLN A 482 -29.34 28.31 1.01
CA GLN A 482 -29.81 29.23 -0.03
C GLN A 482 -28.70 30.22 -0.42
N THR A 483 -28.02 30.83 0.56
CA THR A 483 -26.93 31.78 0.27
C THR A 483 -25.74 31.13 -0.43
N VAL A 484 -25.44 29.86 -0.13
CA VAL A 484 -24.38 29.10 -0.82
C VAL A 484 -24.78 28.85 -2.28
N SER A 485 -26.02 28.40 -2.50
CA SER A 485 -26.58 28.21 -3.84
C SER A 485 -26.56 29.52 -4.66
N ASP A 486 -27.10 30.61 -4.11
CA ASP A 486 -27.17 31.90 -4.80
C ASP A 486 -25.77 32.43 -5.13
N LYS A 487 -24.82 32.27 -4.22
CA LYS A 487 -23.42 32.67 -4.45
C LYS A 487 -22.81 31.88 -5.62
N TYR A 488 -23.01 30.56 -5.67
CA TYR A 488 -22.53 29.74 -6.78
C TYR A 488 -23.19 30.12 -8.10
N ILE A 489 -24.52 30.19 -8.14
CA ILE A 489 -25.30 30.52 -9.34
C ILE A 489 -24.88 31.89 -9.88
N ASN A 490 -24.70 32.89 -9.02
CA ASN A 490 -24.21 34.20 -9.42
C ASN A 490 -22.76 34.15 -9.94
N ALA A 491 -21.88 33.40 -9.26
CA ALA A 491 -20.49 33.26 -9.67
C ALA A 491 -20.35 32.65 -11.08
N ILE A 492 -21.17 31.66 -11.42
CA ILE A 492 -21.06 30.98 -12.71
C ILE A 492 -21.73 31.72 -13.87
N GLY A 493 -22.48 32.81 -13.67
CA GLY A 493 -23.13 33.54 -14.78
C GLY A 493 -24.59 33.95 -14.52
N GLY A 494 -25.13 33.60 -13.35
CA GLY A 494 -26.45 34.02 -12.89
C GLY A 494 -27.59 33.06 -13.29
N LEU A 495 -28.69 33.15 -12.55
CA LEU A 495 -29.84 32.23 -12.66
C LEU A 495 -30.39 32.13 -14.10
N ALA A 496 -30.51 33.25 -14.80
CA ALA A 496 -31.04 33.30 -16.15
C ALA A 496 -30.16 32.58 -17.19
N ALA A 497 -28.83 32.60 -17.02
CA ALA A 497 -27.91 31.88 -17.90
C ALA A 497 -27.98 30.37 -17.62
N VAL A 498 -27.93 29.99 -16.35
CA VAL A 498 -27.99 28.59 -15.89
C VAL A 498 -29.31 27.92 -16.32
N GLN A 499 -30.44 28.60 -16.17
CA GLN A 499 -31.75 28.05 -16.55
C GLN A 499 -31.94 27.88 -18.06
N LYS A 500 -31.12 28.53 -18.91
CA LYS A 500 -31.15 28.35 -20.37
C LYS A 500 -30.35 27.13 -20.81
N VAL A 501 -29.59 26.50 -19.92
CA VAL A 501 -28.82 25.28 -20.21
C VAL A 501 -29.73 24.06 -20.06
N ASN A 502 -29.94 23.37 -21.18
CA ASN A 502 -30.74 22.15 -21.32
C ASN A 502 -29.88 20.91 -21.54
N SER A 503 -28.68 21.08 -22.11
CA SER A 503 -27.69 20.00 -22.27
C SER A 503 -26.25 20.53 -22.22
N ILE A 504 -25.33 19.67 -21.78
CA ILE A 504 -23.88 19.91 -21.75
C ILE A 504 -23.18 18.68 -22.31
N THR A 505 -22.35 18.88 -23.32
CA THR A 505 -21.35 17.89 -23.78
C THR A 505 -19.97 18.34 -23.34
N THR A 506 -19.17 17.42 -22.81
CA THR A 506 -17.81 17.65 -22.30
C THR A 506 -16.88 16.61 -22.91
N ASP A 507 -15.86 17.09 -23.60
CA ASP A 507 -14.75 16.28 -24.09
C ASP A 507 -13.52 16.59 -23.26
N ALA A 508 -12.91 15.58 -22.68
CA ALA A 508 -11.71 15.74 -21.85
C ALA A 508 -10.70 14.62 -22.10
N ALA A 509 -9.43 14.92 -21.89
CA ALA A 509 -8.33 13.96 -22.03
C ALA A 509 -7.44 13.96 -20.79
N ALA A 510 -6.86 12.80 -20.48
CA ALA A 510 -5.90 12.59 -19.40
C ALA A 510 -4.79 11.63 -19.82
N LYS A 511 -3.65 11.69 -19.13
CA LYS A 511 -2.55 10.73 -19.26
C LYS A 511 -2.33 9.99 -17.96
N VAL A 512 -2.36 8.66 -17.99
CA VAL A 512 -2.13 7.80 -16.82
C VAL A 512 -1.06 6.77 -17.16
N GLN A 513 0.08 6.80 -16.45
CA GLN A 513 1.20 5.87 -16.67
C GLN A 513 1.66 5.79 -18.14
N GLY A 514 1.64 6.92 -18.85
CA GLY A 514 2.01 7.01 -20.27
C GLY A 514 0.92 6.60 -21.26
N MET A 515 -0.27 6.21 -20.80
CA MET A 515 -1.40 5.85 -21.65
C MET A 515 -2.41 7.00 -21.74
N ASP A 516 -2.96 7.23 -22.94
CA ASP A 516 -3.98 8.25 -23.19
C ASP A 516 -5.38 7.72 -22.83
N ILE A 517 -6.12 8.53 -22.07
CA ILE A 517 -7.50 8.30 -21.68
C ILE A 517 -8.36 9.46 -22.18
N ASP A 518 -9.39 9.16 -22.95
CA ASP A 518 -10.37 10.13 -23.42
C ASP A 518 -11.70 9.92 -22.71
N MET A 519 -12.34 11.02 -22.32
CA MET A 519 -13.67 11.04 -21.72
C MET A 519 -14.59 11.91 -22.56
N ASN A 520 -15.70 11.32 -23.00
CA ASN A 520 -16.83 12.06 -23.58
C ASN A 520 -18.03 11.91 -22.63
N MET A 521 -18.56 13.03 -22.15
CA MET A 521 -19.72 13.08 -21.27
C MET A 521 -20.79 13.97 -21.88
N ILE A 522 -22.02 13.48 -21.96
CA ILE A 522 -23.20 14.23 -22.41
C ILE A 522 -24.24 14.15 -21.29
N GLN A 523 -24.78 15.29 -20.88
CA GLN A 523 -25.84 15.38 -19.88
C GLN A 523 -26.96 16.27 -20.40
N ALA A 524 -28.21 15.93 -20.08
CA ALA A 524 -29.37 16.79 -20.31
C ALA A 524 -30.36 16.71 -19.14
N ARG A 525 -31.30 17.66 -19.10
CA ARG A 525 -32.37 17.67 -18.09
C ARG A 525 -33.19 16.37 -18.09
N GLY A 526 -33.77 16.06 -16.93
CA GLY A 526 -34.50 14.82 -16.70
C GLY A 526 -33.58 13.63 -16.36
N GLY A 527 -32.36 13.92 -15.90
CA GLY A 527 -31.38 12.91 -15.51
C GLY A 527 -30.68 12.20 -16.68
N LYS A 528 -30.93 12.61 -17.93
CA LYS A 528 -30.35 11.98 -19.12
C LYS A 528 -28.84 12.11 -19.12
N MET A 529 -28.14 11.01 -19.37
CA MET A 529 -26.68 11.05 -19.45
C MET A 529 -26.11 9.99 -20.39
N LYS A 530 -24.98 10.31 -21.00
CA LYS A 530 -24.07 9.37 -21.65
C LYS A 530 -22.66 9.69 -21.19
N MET A 531 -21.92 8.67 -20.80
CA MET A 531 -20.50 8.77 -20.45
C MET A 531 -19.75 7.66 -21.16
N GLU A 532 -18.72 8.00 -21.92
CA GLU A 532 -17.86 7.06 -22.63
C GLU A 532 -16.41 7.36 -22.28
N ILE A 533 -15.73 6.39 -21.66
CA ILE A 533 -14.29 6.45 -21.40
C ILE A 533 -13.61 5.53 -22.40
N LYS A 534 -12.64 6.07 -23.14
CA LYS A 534 -11.77 5.32 -24.05
C LYS A 534 -10.35 5.30 -23.53
N MET A 535 -9.67 4.17 -23.75
CA MET A 535 -8.27 3.98 -23.42
C MET A 535 -7.58 3.45 -24.66
N MET A 536 -6.54 4.15 -25.14
CA MET A 536 -5.87 3.82 -26.40
C MET A 536 -6.86 3.70 -27.59
N GLY A 537 -7.90 4.54 -27.62
CA GLY A 537 -8.94 4.55 -28.64
C GLY A 537 -10.05 3.49 -28.51
N ASN A 538 -9.92 2.52 -27.60
CA ASN A 538 -10.94 1.50 -27.35
C ASN A 538 -11.86 1.87 -26.19
N THR A 539 -13.16 1.61 -26.30
CA THR A 539 -14.13 1.84 -25.23
C THR A 539 -13.84 0.93 -24.04
N LEU A 540 -13.43 1.54 -22.92
CA LEU A 540 -13.20 0.83 -21.66
C LEU A 540 -14.52 0.66 -20.90
N GLN A 541 -15.28 1.75 -20.83
CA GLN A 541 -16.54 1.84 -20.14
C GLN A 541 -17.48 2.81 -20.86
N LYS A 542 -18.75 2.45 -20.94
CA LYS A 542 -19.81 3.30 -21.47
C LYS A 542 -21.06 3.19 -20.61
N ILE A 543 -21.64 4.30 -20.21
CA ILE A 543 -22.90 4.35 -19.48
C ILE A 543 -23.85 5.25 -20.26
N MET A 544 -25.08 4.81 -20.46
CA MET A 544 -26.14 5.56 -21.13
C MET A 544 -27.44 5.46 -20.36
N PHE A 545 -28.16 6.56 -20.24
CA PHE A 545 -29.48 6.65 -19.64
C PHE A 545 -30.29 7.75 -20.32
N ASP A 546 -31.45 7.39 -20.87
CA ASP A 546 -32.30 8.27 -21.66
C ASP A 546 -33.41 8.97 -20.86
N GLY A 547 -33.40 8.78 -19.54
CA GLY A 547 -34.44 9.24 -18.60
C GLY A 547 -35.46 8.17 -18.23
N LYS A 548 -35.45 7.01 -18.89
CA LYS A 548 -36.32 5.86 -18.59
C LYS A 548 -35.55 4.55 -18.56
N GLU A 549 -34.83 4.27 -19.63
CA GLU A 549 -34.00 3.09 -19.80
C GLU A 549 -32.53 3.47 -19.83
N GLY A 550 -31.67 2.52 -19.49
CA GLY A 550 -30.24 2.75 -19.49
C GLY A 550 -29.48 1.45 -19.66
N SER A 551 -28.25 1.59 -20.14
CA SER A 551 -27.33 0.48 -20.27
C SER A 551 -25.94 0.90 -19.81
N MET A 552 -25.19 -0.06 -19.31
CA MET A 552 -23.77 0.09 -19.07
C MET A 552 -23.02 -1.00 -19.83
N GLU A 553 -21.89 -0.63 -20.39
CA GLU A 553 -20.96 -1.50 -21.07
C GLU A 553 -19.61 -1.38 -20.38
N ALA A 554 -19.04 -2.49 -19.96
CA ALA A 554 -17.70 -2.56 -19.38
C ALA A 554 -17.00 -3.80 -19.91
N GLN A 555 -15.75 -3.66 -20.37
CA GLN A 555 -14.96 -4.78 -20.91
C GLN A 555 -15.69 -5.55 -22.03
N GLY A 556 -16.46 -4.84 -22.86
CA GLY A 556 -17.25 -5.41 -23.97
C GLY A 556 -18.53 -6.15 -23.56
N GLN A 557 -18.87 -6.21 -22.27
CA GLN A 557 -20.14 -6.74 -21.80
C GLN A 557 -21.14 -5.61 -21.56
N LYS A 558 -22.26 -5.64 -22.29
CA LYS A 558 -23.37 -4.69 -22.12
C LYS A 558 -24.46 -5.28 -21.24
N THR A 559 -24.82 -4.58 -20.17
CA THR A 559 -25.90 -4.93 -19.25
C THR A 559 -26.88 -3.77 -19.09
N ALA A 560 -28.11 -4.06 -18.67
CA ALA A 560 -29.06 -3.02 -18.29
C ALA A 560 -28.56 -2.25 -17.05
N LEU A 561 -28.86 -0.94 -16.98
CA LEU A 561 -28.55 -0.15 -15.80
C LEU A 561 -29.34 -0.67 -14.59
N PRO A 562 -28.72 -0.87 -13.42
CA PRO A 562 -29.44 -1.23 -12.19
C PRO A 562 -30.54 -0.22 -11.82
N GLU A 563 -31.65 -0.70 -11.23
CA GLU A 563 -32.81 0.15 -10.88
C GLU A 563 -32.50 1.23 -9.85
N ASP A 564 -31.57 0.97 -8.93
CA ASP A 564 -31.13 1.96 -7.95
C ASP A 564 -30.30 3.07 -8.61
N MET A 565 -29.42 2.75 -9.56
CA MET A 565 -28.74 3.77 -10.36
C MET A 565 -29.72 4.61 -11.19
N LYS A 566 -30.74 3.98 -11.80
CA LYS A 566 -31.78 4.74 -12.53
C LYS A 566 -32.51 5.72 -11.61
N LYS A 567 -32.88 5.28 -10.40
CA LYS A 567 -33.52 6.15 -9.39
C LYS A 567 -32.63 7.32 -9.00
N GLU A 568 -31.33 7.10 -8.82
CA GLU A 568 -30.38 8.16 -8.48
C GLU A 568 -30.25 9.20 -9.60
N LEU A 569 -30.17 8.76 -10.85
CA LEU A 569 -30.13 9.65 -12.02
C LEU A 569 -31.42 10.45 -12.17
N MET A 570 -32.59 9.81 -11.98
CA MET A 570 -33.88 10.50 -11.99
C MET A 570 -34.03 11.49 -10.82
N ALA A 571 -33.40 11.22 -9.67
CA ALA A 571 -33.40 12.12 -8.52
C ALA A 571 -32.51 13.37 -8.70
N SER A 572 -31.84 13.49 -9.85
CA SER A 572 -31.04 14.66 -10.26
C SER A 572 -31.54 15.22 -11.61
N PRO A 573 -32.77 15.75 -11.68
CA PRO A 573 -33.38 16.17 -12.95
C PRO A 573 -32.74 17.43 -13.55
N GLU A 574 -32.01 18.21 -12.75
CA GLU A 574 -31.33 19.43 -13.16
C GLU A 574 -29.85 19.19 -13.45
N LEU A 575 -29.31 19.90 -14.44
CA LEU A 575 -27.87 19.90 -14.75
C LEU A 575 -27.03 20.58 -13.67
N PHE A 576 -27.64 21.50 -12.92
CA PHE A 576 -27.06 22.23 -11.80
C PHE A 576 -27.86 21.88 -10.55
N PRO A 577 -27.40 20.90 -9.74
CA PRO A 577 -28.10 20.46 -8.53
C PRO A 577 -28.39 21.59 -7.54
N GLU A 578 -27.60 22.66 -7.59
CA GLU A 578 -27.72 23.85 -6.74
C GLU A 578 -29.11 24.50 -6.88
N LEU A 579 -29.76 24.39 -8.04
CA LEU A 579 -31.13 24.87 -8.26
C LEU A 579 -32.18 24.18 -7.37
N LEU A 580 -31.83 23.03 -6.77
CA LEU A 580 -32.69 22.22 -5.91
C LEU A 580 -32.35 22.36 -4.43
N PHE A 581 -31.23 22.99 -4.06
CA PHE A 581 -30.70 22.99 -2.70
C PHE A 581 -31.68 23.50 -1.65
N ALA A 582 -32.38 24.60 -1.94
CA ALA A 582 -33.37 25.15 -1.02
C ALA A 582 -34.80 24.63 -1.27
N LYS A 583 -35.00 23.84 -2.33
CA LYS A 583 -36.30 23.28 -2.71
C LYS A 583 -36.49 21.85 -2.20
N SER A 584 -35.42 21.17 -1.81
CA SER A 584 -35.45 19.83 -1.23
C SER A 584 -34.87 19.84 0.18
N ALA A 585 -35.57 19.18 1.10
CA ALA A 585 -35.11 18.96 2.47
C ALA A 585 -33.95 17.95 2.56
N ASP A 586 -33.60 17.28 1.45
CA ASP A 586 -32.52 16.29 1.40
C ASP A 586 -31.13 16.94 1.48
N TYR A 587 -31.02 18.24 1.19
CA TYR A 587 -29.76 18.95 1.20
C TYR A 587 -29.55 19.68 2.52
N GLN A 588 -28.40 19.45 3.15
CA GLN A 588 -28.04 20.04 4.44
C GLN A 588 -26.67 20.70 4.37
N LEU A 589 -26.58 21.92 4.86
CA LEU A 589 -25.31 22.62 4.99
C LEU A 589 -24.57 22.09 6.22
N SER A 590 -23.40 21.47 6.00
CA SER A 590 -22.67 20.72 7.02
C SER A 590 -21.54 21.50 7.70
N GLY A 591 -21.01 22.56 7.07
CA GLY A 591 -19.83 23.25 7.61
C GLY A 591 -18.98 23.97 6.56
N ILE A 592 -17.84 24.49 7.01
CA ILE A 592 -16.72 24.90 6.17
C ILE A 592 -15.64 23.83 6.29
N GLU A 593 -15.15 23.36 5.15
CA GLU A 593 -14.08 22.38 5.04
C GLU A 593 -12.97 22.92 4.13
N ASN A 594 -11.73 22.50 4.36
CA ASN A 594 -10.63 22.88 3.47
C ASN A 594 -10.48 21.85 2.36
N ILE A 595 -10.71 22.27 1.11
CA ILE A 595 -10.61 21.45 -0.08
C ILE A 595 -9.50 22.04 -0.96
N ASN A 596 -8.44 21.26 -1.17
CA ASN A 596 -7.26 21.66 -1.97
C ASN A 596 -6.61 22.99 -1.55
N GLY A 597 -6.56 23.29 -0.24
CA GLY A 597 -5.97 24.52 0.29
C GLY A 597 -6.93 25.71 0.30
N GLU A 598 -8.17 25.54 -0.17
CA GLU A 598 -9.21 26.57 -0.17
C GLU A 598 -10.35 26.20 0.79
N ASP A 599 -10.83 27.17 1.57
CA ASP A 599 -12.01 26.97 2.41
C ASP A 599 -13.27 26.89 1.53
N ALA A 600 -14.11 25.89 1.77
CA ALA A 600 -15.32 25.62 1.02
C ALA A 600 -16.50 25.24 1.93
N TYR A 601 -17.69 25.75 1.62
CA TYR A 601 -18.94 25.30 2.22
C TYR A 601 -19.28 23.89 1.76
N ALA A 602 -19.53 22.98 2.70
CA ALA A 602 -19.90 21.60 2.45
C ALA A 602 -21.42 21.42 2.51
N VAL A 603 -22.05 21.04 1.40
CA VAL A 603 -23.48 20.72 1.32
C VAL A 603 -23.65 19.21 1.13
N LYS A 604 -24.34 18.54 2.06
CA LYS A 604 -24.56 17.09 2.06
C LYS A 604 -25.94 16.73 1.52
N LYS A 605 -26.05 15.63 0.78
CA LYS A 605 -27.30 14.95 0.37
C LYS A 605 -27.10 13.44 0.54
N GLY A 606 -27.62 12.88 1.63
CA GLY A 606 -27.33 11.48 1.99
C GLY A 606 -25.82 11.23 2.14
N SER A 607 -25.28 10.31 1.35
CA SER A 607 -23.85 9.95 1.31
C SER A 607 -23.01 10.80 0.33
N ASN A 608 -23.61 11.82 -0.29
CA ASN A 608 -22.93 12.71 -1.23
C ASN A 608 -22.64 14.07 -0.57
N THR A 609 -21.50 14.67 -0.90
CA THR A 609 -21.09 16.00 -0.41
C THR A 609 -20.64 16.88 -1.57
N TYR A 610 -21.04 18.14 -1.59
CA TYR A 610 -20.69 19.14 -2.59
C TYR A 610 -19.96 20.31 -1.91
N TYR A 611 -18.84 20.75 -2.48
CA TYR A 611 -17.98 21.76 -1.89
C TYR A 611 -17.93 23.05 -2.72
N TYR A 612 -18.25 24.18 -2.10
CA TYR A 612 -18.31 25.50 -2.76
C TYR A 612 -17.36 26.47 -2.08
N SER A 613 -16.40 27.03 -2.82
CA SER A 613 -15.42 27.98 -2.29
C SER A 613 -16.07 29.12 -1.51
N VAL A 614 -15.59 29.35 -0.29
CA VAL A 614 -15.97 30.50 0.54
C VAL A 614 -15.56 31.80 -0.13
N LYS A 615 -14.45 31.82 -0.88
CA LYS A 615 -13.92 33.02 -1.55
C LYS A 615 -14.66 33.31 -2.86
N SER A 616 -14.59 32.40 -3.82
CA SER A 616 -15.11 32.59 -5.18
C SER A 616 -16.58 32.20 -5.35
N GLY A 617 -17.13 31.37 -4.46
CA GLY A 617 -18.45 30.77 -4.63
C GLY A 617 -18.49 29.60 -5.61
N LEU A 618 -17.41 29.36 -6.37
CA LEU A 618 -17.35 28.26 -7.34
C LEU A 618 -17.34 26.91 -6.65
N LYS A 619 -17.91 25.90 -7.30
CA LYS A 619 -17.81 24.52 -6.86
C LYS A 619 -16.36 24.07 -7.00
N VAL A 620 -15.71 23.69 -5.90
CA VAL A 620 -14.29 23.27 -5.92
C VAL A 620 -14.13 21.76 -5.85
N GLY A 621 -15.18 21.04 -5.45
CA GLY A 621 -15.19 19.60 -5.46
C GLY A 621 -16.54 18.99 -5.12
N GLU A 622 -16.61 17.67 -5.21
CA GLU A 622 -17.69 16.84 -4.71
C GLU A 622 -17.18 15.44 -4.35
N ILE A 623 -17.88 14.78 -3.44
CA ILE A 623 -17.70 13.36 -3.14
C ILE A 623 -19.05 12.70 -3.42
N LYS A 624 -19.08 11.78 -4.38
CA LYS A 624 -20.26 10.99 -4.70
C LYS A 624 -20.02 9.54 -4.32
N THR A 625 -20.96 8.94 -3.60
CA THR A 625 -20.94 7.52 -3.30
C THR A 625 -21.55 6.75 -4.45
N GLN A 626 -20.79 5.83 -5.04
CA GLN A 626 -21.25 4.96 -6.11
C GLN A 626 -21.31 3.53 -5.62
N LYS A 627 -22.38 2.81 -5.98
CA LYS A 627 -22.44 1.37 -5.78
C LYS A 627 -21.70 0.66 -6.89
N THR A 628 -20.69 -0.10 -6.52
CA THR A 628 -19.95 -0.98 -7.42
C THR A 628 -20.29 -2.44 -7.09
N PRO A 629 -20.01 -3.40 -7.99
CA PRO A 629 -20.11 -4.83 -7.67
C PRO A 629 -19.30 -5.25 -6.43
N MET A 630 -18.34 -4.42 -5.99
CA MET A 630 -17.50 -4.65 -4.81
C MET A 630 -18.00 -3.94 -3.53
N GLY A 631 -19.11 -3.19 -3.61
CA GLY A 631 -19.69 -2.40 -2.52
C GLY A 631 -19.80 -0.91 -2.83
N GLU A 632 -20.26 -0.13 -1.85
CA GLU A 632 -20.30 1.34 -1.94
C GLU A 632 -18.89 1.94 -1.87
N MET A 633 -18.57 2.83 -2.80
CA MET A 633 -17.27 3.50 -2.90
C MET A 633 -17.48 5.01 -3.05
N ALA A 634 -16.79 5.80 -2.22
CA ALA A 634 -16.77 7.25 -2.35
C ALA A 634 -15.80 7.66 -3.48
N VAL A 635 -16.29 8.47 -4.41
CA VAL A 635 -15.54 8.98 -5.57
C VAL A 635 -15.35 10.48 -5.40
N PRO A 636 -14.18 10.93 -4.90
CA PRO A 636 -13.86 12.35 -4.84
C PRO A 636 -13.54 12.91 -6.23
N THR A 637 -14.15 14.05 -6.55
CA THR A 637 -13.91 14.84 -7.77
C THR A 637 -13.56 16.27 -7.38
N ASN A 638 -12.50 16.83 -7.93
CA ASN A 638 -12.13 18.23 -7.77
C ASN A 638 -12.29 19.01 -9.07
N PHE A 639 -12.70 20.27 -8.97
CA PHE A 639 -12.93 21.15 -10.11
C PHE A 639 -12.05 22.40 -10.01
N SER A 640 -11.40 22.77 -11.12
CA SER A 640 -10.55 23.97 -11.20
C SER A 640 -10.45 24.47 -12.65
N ASP A 641 -9.74 25.59 -12.84
CA ASP A 641 -9.56 26.26 -14.15
C ASP A 641 -10.90 26.63 -14.81
N TYR A 642 -11.77 27.35 -14.08
CA TYR A 642 -13.08 27.75 -14.59
C TYR A 642 -12.96 28.78 -15.72
N LYS A 643 -13.63 28.53 -16.86
CA LYS A 643 -13.70 29.45 -18.00
C LYS A 643 -15.13 29.60 -18.50
N THR A 644 -15.42 30.76 -19.09
CA THR A 644 -16.76 31.09 -19.58
C THR A 644 -17.05 30.35 -20.89
N VAL A 645 -18.15 29.60 -20.93
CA VAL A 645 -18.68 28.92 -22.11
C VAL A 645 -20.16 29.25 -22.24
N SER A 646 -20.56 29.89 -23.35
CA SER A 646 -21.95 30.27 -23.61
C SER A 646 -22.62 31.05 -22.47
N GLY A 647 -21.86 31.88 -21.77
CA GLY A 647 -22.33 32.70 -20.64
C GLY A 647 -22.37 32.00 -19.29
N VAL A 648 -21.85 30.77 -19.18
CA VAL A 648 -21.73 30.03 -17.90
C VAL A 648 -20.28 29.61 -17.66
N LEU A 649 -19.75 29.77 -16.44
CA LEU A 649 -18.43 29.26 -16.07
C LEU A 649 -18.46 27.75 -15.90
N MET A 650 -17.54 27.06 -16.58
CA MET A 650 -17.38 25.62 -16.55
C MET A 650 -15.92 25.24 -16.22
N PRO A 651 -15.67 24.15 -15.47
CA PRO A 651 -14.31 23.77 -15.04
C PRO A 651 -13.51 23.11 -16.16
N TYR A 652 -12.36 23.67 -16.56
CA TYR A 652 -11.50 23.04 -17.58
C TYR A 652 -10.53 22.00 -17.03
N LYS A 653 -10.43 21.85 -15.70
CA LYS A 653 -9.66 20.80 -15.05
C LYS A 653 -10.53 20.04 -14.05
N ILE A 654 -10.70 18.74 -14.31
CA ILE A 654 -11.49 17.82 -13.49
C ILE A 654 -10.56 16.73 -12.97
N SER A 655 -10.31 16.70 -11.67
CA SER A 655 -9.44 15.68 -11.04
C SER A 655 -10.28 14.63 -10.35
N GLN A 656 -10.16 13.36 -10.73
CA GLN A 656 -10.91 12.24 -10.14
C GLN A 656 -9.96 11.15 -9.66
N THR A 657 -10.37 10.40 -8.63
CA THR A 657 -9.62 9.20 -8.23
C THR A 657 -10.17 7.97 -8.93
N ILE A 658 -9.39 7.37 -9.84
CA ILE A 658 -9.73 6.14 -10.55
C ILE A 658 -8.79 5.03 -10.05
N GLY A 659 -9.33 3.95 -9.49
CA GLY A 659 -8.54 2.83 -8.99
C GLY A 659 -7.55 3.19 -7.88
N GLY A 660 -7.84 4.24 -7.10
CA GLY A 660 -6.95 4.75 -6.06
C GLY A 660 -5.85 5.71 -6.55
N MET A 661 -5.78 6.02 -7.84
CA MET A 661 -4.85 7.01 -8.40
C MET A 661 -5.60 8.29 -8.82
N PRO A 662 -5.07 9.48 -8.52
CA PRO A 662 -5.61 10.73 -9.04
C PRO A 662 -5.35 10.84 -10.55
N VAL A 663 -6.39 11.21 -11.31
CA VAL A 663 -6.37 11.42 -12.76
C VAL A 663 -6.89 12.82 -13.03
N ASP A 664 -6.06 13.66 -13.63
CA ASP A 664 -6.41 15.02 -14.04
C ASP A 664 -6.89 15.01 -15.49
N PHE A 665 -8.21 15.14 -15.69
CA PHE A 665 -8.81 15.38 -16.99
C PHE A 665 -8.74 16.86 -17.35
N ILE A 666 -8.14 17.15 -18.50
CA ILE A 666 -8.13 18.48 -19.10
C ILE A 666 -9.24 18.52 -20.14
N VAL A 667 -10.21 19.40 -19.94
CA VAL A 667 -11.34 19.57 -20.85
C VAL A 667 -10.86 20.27 -22.12
N SER A 668 -11.05 19.63 -23.26
CA SER A 668 -10.74 20.18 -24.58
C SER A 668 -11.89 21.04 -25.11
N SER A 669 -13.14 20.64 -24.84
CA SER A 669 -14.31 21.37 -25.32
C SER A 669 -15.56 21.20 -24.45
N TYR A 670 -16.42 22.22 -24.50
CA TYR A 670 -17.78 22.20 -23.99
C TYR A 670 -18.76 22.57 -25.11
N GLN A 671 -19.84 21.80 -25.27
CA GLN A 671 -20.95 22.15 -26.16
C GLN A 671 -22.24 22.28 -25.35
N ILE A 672 -22.83 23.48 -25.38
CA ILE A 672 -24.03 23.81 -24.61
C ILE A 672 -25.25 23.78 -25.54
N ASN A 673 -26.32 23.10 -25.12
CA ASN A 673 -27.60 23.00 -25.84
C ASN A 673 -27.54 22.36 -27.24
N GLN A 674 -26.56 21.50 -27.49
CA GLN A 674 -26.39 20.81 -28.78
C GLN A 674 -26.75 19.32 -28.75
N ALA A 675 -26.97 18.73 -27.56
CA ALA A 675 -27.31 17.32 -27.46
C ALA A 675 -28.74 17.06 -27.95
N LYS A 676 -28.92 15.95 -28.64
CA LYS A 676 -30.20 15.45 -29.15
C LYS A 676 -30.62 14.23 -28.34
N ASP A 677 -31.91 13.93 -28.33
CA ASP A 677 -32.43 12.74 -27.63
C ASP A 677 -31.83 11.42 -28.15
N ALA A 678 -31.35 11.39 -29.40
CA ALA A 678 -30.65 10.23 -29.96
C ALA A 678 -29.28 9.98 -29.32
N ASP A 679 -28.66 10.99 -28.71
CA ASP A 679 -27.32 10.85 -28.10
C ASP A 679 -27.34 10.03 -26.81
N PHE A 680 -28.53 9.80 -26.24
CA PHE A 680 -28.73 9.06 -24.99
C PHE A 680 -29.24 7.62 -25.17
N LYS A 681 -29.42 7.16 -26.43
CA LYS A 681 -29.99 5.84 -26.76
C LYS A 681 -28.92 4.80 -27.14
#